data_AF-A0A261S741-F1
#
_entry.id   AF-A0A261S741-F1
#
_cell.length_a   1.000
_cell.length_b   1.000
_cell.length_c   1.000
_cell.angle_alpha   90.00
_cell.angle_beta   90.00
_cell.angle_gamma   90.00
#
_symmetry.space_group_name_H-M   'P 1'
#
loop_
_entity.id
_entity.type
_entity.pdbx_description
1 polymer ?
#
loop_
_entity_poly.entity_id
_entity_poly.type
_entity_poly.pdbx_seq_one_letter_code
_entity_poly.pdbx_strand_id
1 'polypeptide(L)'
;MQVAGSSQAGSERHIWRRFLARTTLALGLLLLASAALCWVAANWPLFSKIQRLSSAQGAMTVAGVLALALYARGASGANAVHGRAAVLGLATVLLGAVLALIGQTYQTGADNWELFAAWAALMLPWALAARSQGLWLLWALLVNAAVVLLLGERVLAWWGLFDGPGFPSLVIAGLNLVLLGLWEFSARRWRARTGVGPRVLALLAVGVLVLALVFGGLGMENLGSYTGLAWVLATLGLAAFYILARRDLVILALLAAGVICVSLRLAADWFFDLQPGVWAVLPLAGLLMGEAVLAARWLRRLAASTPGLPAEALADAEPAGISAGVEVEPAAPAVSAPGSASAAEVPPDRGAAPWFVQGLLGLSAWLASLLLLLFLVLSGLVASASGGLVGGLVLCAVGVAMVRAAEGPFWRQCATALAFSGQILVMAGLSDANSPAGAALFVLALAIVIYVFGPDAILRFLSGLTMVVAVYLLTAFAVEHADAYDSLVEAVLRWLLFDDLRGIALWLPASLLTAWVAALAFLCNPRLPARRRDALLPLAWSFALAAQASVVLAAGVPVWQLPALWQAHAPSVVYLALVVVLPVAVAIALLHPRRAALGRGLRYGVPLGLAVLAAFWLSWPGVAYALTWLLLGFGLQRARLFRLGQIAVLLCLAFYYYRLDTPLLYKAALLAGAGGLLLLMRMAVWAVPRLRGVAPLRESAPAQPAPWRAGLIAAGLLLCLGVANTAIWQREQLLAHGQVVRLELASRDPRSLLQGDYMDLRFAAAQAVGAMQDELPAGSGILHAPLIDAYLVLQPDDRGVARPVRVQPAPQPHDAKEVVLRYRLRAEGVRIVTNAYFFPEGQGEHYAGARYGELRVDDSGTGLLVRLLGEDLKPL
;
A
#
# COMPACT_ATOMS: atom_id res chain seq x y z
N MET A 1 28.80 -10.88 -48.07
CA MET A 1 27.41 -10.97 -47.58
C MET A 1 27.29 -10.24 -46.25
N GLN A 2 26.82 -8.99 -46.27
CA GLN A 2 26.47 -8.17 -45.11
C GLN A 2 24.96 -8.22 -44.91
N VAL A 3 24.44 -9.05 -43.99
CA VAL A 3 23.09 -8.87 -43.40
C VAL A 3 23.08 -9.49 -41.99
N ALA A 4 23.51 -8.75 -40.97
CA ALA A 4 23.25 -9.07 -39.56
C ALA A 4 23.50 -7.85 -38.65
N GLY A 5 22.80 -6.75 -38.86
CA GLY A 5 22.89 -5.56 -37.99
C GLY A 5 21.56 -4.92 -37.60
N SER A 6 20.45 -5.29 -38.27
CA SER A 6 19.17 -4.59 -38.14
C SER A 6 18.22 -5.15 -37.07
N SER A 7 18.47 -6.34 -36.50
CA SER A 7 17.52 -6.97 -35.56
C SER A 7 17.65 -6.48 -34.11
N GLN A 8 18.87 -6.27 -33.59
CA GLN A 8 19.08 -5.87 -32.19
C GLN A 8 18.73 -4.39 -31.92
N ALA A 9 19.02 -3.48 -32.86
CA ALA A 9 18.72 -2.06 -32.68
C ALA A 9 17.20 -1.78 -32.72
N GLY A 10 16.45 -2.56 -33.50
CA GLY A 10 14.99 -2.53 -33.54
C GLY A 10 14.35 -3.00 -32.23
N SER A 11 14.90 -4.06 -31.62
CA SER A 11 14.36 -4.64 -30.39
C SER A 11 14.56 -3.73 -29.17
N GLU A 12 15.76 -3.17 -28.96
CA GLU A 12 16.00 -2.30 -27.80
C GLU A 12 15.18 -1.01 -27.84
N ARG A 13 15.13 -0.34 -29.00
CA ARG A 13 14.32 0.88 -29.16
C ARG A 13 12.84 0.60 -28.95
N HIS A 14 12.35 -0.55 -29.41
CA HIS A 14 10.98 -0.98 -29.20
C HIS A 14 10.69 -1.26 -27.71
N ILE A 15 11.59 -1.96 -27.01
CA ILE A 15 11.47 -2.27 -25.57
C ILE A 15 11.39 -0.98 -24.73
N TRP A 16 12.28 -0.01 -24.95
CA TRP A 16 12.27 1.27 -24.22
C TRP A 16 11.01 2.11 -24.52
N ARG A 17 10.58 2.18 -25.78
CA ARG A 17 9.34 2.88 -26.14
C ARG A 17 8.12 2.22 -25.49
N ARG A 18 8.11 0.88 -25.46
CA ARG A 18 7.02 0.11 -24.85
C ARG A 18 6.95 0.36 -23.34
N PHE A 19 8.10 0.35 -22.67
CA PHE A 19 8.23 0.68 -21.25
C PHE A 19 7.74 2.09 -20.93
N LEU A 20 8.32 3.11 -21.58
CA LEU A 20 7.96 4.50 -21.36
C LEU A 20 6.47 4.72 -21.60
N ALA A 21 5.91 4.10 -22.64
CA ALA A 21 4.49 4.19 -22.91
C ALA A 21 3.63 3.56 -21.79
N ARG A 22 3.98 2.38 -21.28
CA ARG A 22 3.20 1.78 -20.19
C ARG A 22 3.31 2.61 -18.91
N THR A 23 4.53 2.96 -18.53
CA THR A 23 4.82 3.62 -17.26
C THR A 23 4.25 5.04 -17.22
N THR A 24 4.42 5.85 -18.27
CA THR A 24 3.86 7.22 -18.30
C THR A 24 2.34 7.23 -18.28
N LEU A 25 1.68 6.28 -18.96
CA LEU A 25 0.23 6.19 -18.96
C LEU A 25 -0.30 5.71 -17.61
N ALA A 26 0.27 4.64 -17.06
CA ALA A 26 -0.15 4.10 -15.77
C ALA A 26 0.04 5.12 -14.64
N LEU A 27 1.22 5.77 -14.58
CA LEU A 27 1.48 6.83 -13.60
C LEU A 27 0.60 8.06 -13.83
N GLY A 28 0.43 8.51 -15.07
CA GLY A 28 -0.41 9.67 -15.38
C GLY A 28 -1.86 9.46 -14.96
N LEU A 29 -2.44 8.30 -15.26
CA LEU A 29 -3.80 7.95 -14.86
C LEU A 29 -3.94 7.73 -13.35
N LEU A 30 -2.93 7.13 -12.70
CA LEU A 30 -2.89 6.98 -11.25
C LEU A 30 -2.90 8.35 -10.55
N LEU A 31 -2.09 9.30 -11.03
CA LEU A 31 -2.05 10.66 -10.48
C LEU A 31 -3.35 11.42 -10.72
N LEU A 32 -3.98 11.28 -11.89
CA LEU A 32 -5.31 11.86 -12.15
C LEU A 32 -6.39 11.25 -11.24
N ALA A 33 -6.34 9.94 -11.00
CA ALA A 33 -7.25 9.26 -10.08
C ALA A 33 -7.06 9.79 -8.63
N SER A 34 -5.81 9.89 -8.17
CA SER A 34 -5.50 10.48 -6.86
C SER A 34 -5.91 11.95 -6.77
N ALA A 35 -5.74 12.73 -7.84
CA ALA A 35 -6.17 14.12 -7.92
C ALA A 35 -7.68 14.24 -7.74
N ALA A 36 -8.46 13.37 -8.38
CA ALA A 36 -9.92 13.35 -8.25
C ALA A 36 -10.37 13.03 -6.81
N LEU A 37 -9.69 12.10 -6.12
CA LEU A 37 -9.98 11.79 -4.72
C LEU A 37 -9.70 12.99 -3.80
N CYS A 38 -8.54 13.64 -3.93
CA CYS A 38 -8.23 14.86 -3.16
C CYS A 38 -9.20 16.00 -3.49
N TRP A 39 -9.59 16.14 -4.76
CA TRP A 39 -10.51 17.17 -5.23
C TRP A 39 -11.91 17.01 -4.60
N VAL A 40 -12.42 15.79 -4.48
CA VAL A 40 -13.69 15.50 -3.79
C VAL A 40 -13.55 15.78 -2.29
N ALA A 41 -12.49 15.26 -1.66
CA ALA A 41 -12.28 15.41 -0.22
C ALA A 41 -12.13 16.89 0.23
N ALA A 42 -11.60 17.77 -0.62
CA ALA A 42 -11.41 19.20 -0.32
C ALA A 42 -12.72 20.00 -0.12
N ASN A 43 -13.87 19.48 -0.57
CA ASN A 43 -15.21 20.05 -0.35
C ASN A 43 -15.37 21.56 -0.63
N TRP A 44 -15.45 21.92 -1.90
CA TRP A 44 -15.39 23.30 -2.40
C TRP A 44 -16.54 24.21 -1.93
N PRO A 45 -16.27 25.35 -1.25
CA PRO A 45 -17.31 26.29 -0.82
C PRO A 45 -17.90 27.10 -1.99
N LEU A 46 -17.08 27.40 -3.01
CA LEU A 46 -17.49 28.22 -4.16
C LEU A 46 -18.34 27.47 -5.19
N PHE A 47 -18.36 26.13 -5.15
CA PHE A 47 -19.10 25.34 -6.13
C PHE A 47 -20.49 24.99 -5.60
N SER A 48 -21.50 25.24 -6.42
CA SER A 48 -22.85 24.75 -6.14
C SER A 48 -22.89 23.21 -6.10
N LYS A 49 -23.92 22.64 -5.45
CA LYS A 49 -24.12 21.18 -5.41
C LYS A 49 -24.12 20.57 -6.82
N ILE A 50 -24.80 21.22 -7.75
CA ILE A 50 -24.90 20.80 -9.15
C ILE A 50 -23.54 20.85 -9.85
N GLN A 51 -22.76 21.93 -9.64
CA GLN A 51 -21.43 22.05 -10.24
C GLN A 51 -20.49 20.93 -9.77
N ARG A 52 -20.51 20.62 -8.47
CA ARG A 52 -19.68 19.53 -7.90
C ARG A 52 -20.07 18.16 -8.47
N LEU A 53 -21.35 17.84 -8.45
CA LEU A 53 -21.83 16.53 -8.91
C LEU A 53 -21.68 16.36 -10.42
N SER A 54 -21.96 17.40 -11.21
CA SER A 54 -21.85 17.35 -12.67
C SER A 54 -20.40 17.29 -13.15
N SER A 55 -19.45 17.96 -12.49
CA SER A 55 -18.03 17.88 -12.87
C SER A 55 -17.46 16.47 -12.64
N ALA A 56 -17.77 15.84 -11.50
CA ALA A 56 -17.34 14.48 -11.18
C ALA A 56 -17.97 13.44 -12.14
N GLN A 57 -19.29 13.55 -12.39
CA GLN A 57 -19.98 12.69 -13.37
C GLN A 57 -19.45 12.91 -14.79
N GLY A 58 -19.16 14.16 -15.17
CA GLY A 58 -18.58 14.51 -16.46
C GLY A 58 -17.21 13.87 -16.66
N ALA A 59 -16.32 13.97 -15.68
CA ALA A 59 -15.01 13.33 -15.71
C ALA A 59 -15.12 11.80 -15.84
N MET A 60 -16.01 11.17 -15.06
CA MET A 60 -16.29 9.73 -15.16
C MET A 60 -16.81 9.34 -16.54
N THR A 61 -17.72 10.14 -17.11
CA THR A 61 -18.31 9.90 -18.43
C THR A 61 -17.27 9.99 -19.54
N VAL A 62 -16.40 11.02 -19.50
CA VAL A 62 -15.30 11.17 -20.46
C VAL A 62 -14.35 9.97 -20.40
N ALA A 63 -13.97 9.51 -19.21
CA ALA A 63 -13.12 8.33 -19.04
C ALA A 63 -13.83 7.04 -19.53
N GLY A 64 -15.12 6.88 -19.22
CA GLY A 64 -15.94 5.74 -19.64
C GLY A 64 -16.16 5.68 -21.15
N VAL A 65 -16.47 6.80 -21.79
CA VAL A 65 -16.61 6.91 -23.27
C VAL A 65 -15.27 6.68 -23.96
N LEU A 66 -14.17 7.18 -23.41
CA LEU A 66 -12.84 6.90 -23.93
C LEU A 66 -12.51 5.40 -23.81
N ALA A 67 -12.81 4.76 -22.68
CA ALA A 67 -12.65 3.31 -22.53
C ALA A 67 -13.51 2.56 -23.55
N LEU A 68 -14.78 2.94 -23.71
CA LEU A 68 -15.70 2.37 -24.69
C LEU A 68 -15.11 2.43 -26.11
N ALA A 69 -14.64 3.61 -26.53
CA ALA A 69 -14.03 3.81 -27.84
C ALA A 69 -12.76 2.96 -28.03
N LEU A 70 -11.93 2.83 -26.99
CA LEU A 70 -10.72 2.00 -27.02
C LEU A 70 -11.02 0.49 -27.10
N TYR A 71 -12.10 0.03 -26.45
CA TYR A 71 -12.52 -1.38 -26.54
C TYR A 71 -13.25 -1.68 -27.87
N ALA A 72 -13.99 -0.71 -28.43
CA ALA A 72 -14.67 -0.86 -29.71
C ALA A 72 -13.72 -0.92 -30.92
N ARG A 73 -12.58 -0.22 -30.86
CA ARG A 73 -11.59 -0.17 -31.96
C ARG A 73 -10.66 -1.39 -32.05
N GLY A 74 -10.72 -2.32 -31.09
CA GLY A 74 -9.74 -3.41 -30.97
C GLY A 74 -8.37 -2.93 -30.50
N ALA A 75 -7.45 -3.87 -30.20
CA ALA A 75 -6.12 -3.53 -29.67
C ALA A 75 -5.01 -4.00 -30.63
N SER A 76 -4.16 -3.08 -31.10
CA SER A 76 -3.02 -3.38 -32.00
C SER A 76 -1.76 -3.90 -31.29
N GLY A 77 -1.88 -4.27 -30.01
CA GLY A 77 -0.81 -4.90 -29.25
C GLY A 77 -0.93 -4.71 -27.74
N ALA A 78 0.02 -5.27 -27.00
CA ALA A 78 -0.02 -5.34 -25.55
C ALA A 78 0.08 -3.98 -24.81
N ASN A 79 0.39 -2.88 -25.50
CA ASN A 79 0.29 -1.52 -24.94
C ASN A 79 -1.11 -0.96 -25.05
N ALA A 80 -1.80 -1.21 -26.16
CA ALA A 80 -3.19 -0.83 -26.33
C ALA A 80 -4.07 -1.59 -25.34
N VAL A 81 -3.78 -2.88 -25.11
CA VAL A 81 -4.45 -3.71 -24.09
C VAL A 81 -4.28 -3.14 -22.69
N HIS A 82 -3.05 -2.80 -22.29
CA HIS A 82 -2.78 -2.20 -20.98
C HIS A 82 -3.45 -0.82 -20.87
N GLY A 83 -3.39 -0.01 -21.94
CA GLY A 83 -3.94 1.34 -21.95
C GLY A 83 -5.46 1.39 -21.81
N ARG A 84 -6.19 0.53 -22.53
CA ARG A 84 -7.65 0.45 -22.41
C ARG A 84 -8.08 0.03 -21.00
N ALA A 85 -7.37 -0.93 -20.38
CA ALA A 85 -7.64 -1.37 -19.02
C ALA A 85 -7.32 -0.28 -17.98
N ALA A 86 -6.24 0.49 -18.18
CA ALA A 86 -5.87 1.59 -17.30
C ALA A 86 -6.87 2.75 -17.36
N VAL A 87 -7.37 3.11 -18.56
CA VAL A 87 -8.43 4.13 -18.71
C VAL A 87 -9.74 3.67 -18.06
N LEU A 88 -10.10 2.39 -18.22
CA LEU A 88 -11.26 1.83 -17.52
C LEU A 88 -11.04 1.82 -15.99
N GLY A 89 -9.82 1.58 -15.53
CA GLY A 89 -9.42 1.74 -14.13
C GLY A 89 -9.63 3.18 -13.61
N LEU A 90 -9.28 4.20 -14.40
CA LEU A 90 -9.58 5.59 -14.04
C LEU A 90 -11.10 5.81 -13.89
N ALA A 91 -11.91 5.31 -14.82
CA ALA A 91 -13.36 5.40 -14.72
C ALA A 91 -13.90 4.70 -13.45
N THR A 92 -13.33 3.54 -13.07
CA THR A 92 -13.69 2.83 -11.84
C THR A 92 -13.37 3.62 -10.57
N VAL A 93 -12.28 4.39 -10.54
CA VAL A 93 -11.95 5.25 -9.38
C VAL A 93 -12.85 6.49 -9.34
N LEU A 94 -13.12 7.09 -10.51
CA LEU A 94 -14.04 8.22 -10.60
C LEU A 94 -15.47 7.86 -10.19
N LEU A 95 -15.92 6.62 -10.42
CA LEU A 95 -17.17 6.10 -9.89
C LEU A 95 -17.20 6.17 -8.35
N GLY A 96 -16.14 5.70 -7.68
CA GLY A 96 -16.02 5.81 -6.22
C GLY A 96 -16.05 7.27 -5.77
N ALA A 97 -15.36 8.17 -6.49
CA ALA A 97 -15.37 9.60 -6.21
C ALA A 97 -16.78 10.22 -6.35
N VAL A 98 -17.57 9.83 -7.37
CA VAL A 98 -18.96 10.27 -7.53
C VAL A 98 -19.84 9.77 -6.38
N LEU A 99 -19.73 8.50 -6.01
CA LEU A 99 -20.53 7.93 -4.91
C LEU A 99 -20.20 8.60 -3.57
N ALA A 100 -18.91 8.82 -3.29
CA ALA A 100 -18.47 9.52 -2.09
C ALA A 100 -18.96 10.98 -2.07
N LEU A 101 -18.86 11.68 -3.20
CA LEU A 101 -19.32 13.07 -3.33
C LEU A 101 -20.83 13.22 -3.15
N ILE A 102 -21.64 12.24 -3.61
CA ILE A 102 -23.08 12.21 -3.34
C ILE A 102 -23.31 12.09 -1.83
N GLY A 103 -22.61 11.17 -1.16
CA GLY A 103 -22.74 10.99 0.28
C GLY A 103 -22.38 12.27 1.06
N GLN A 104 -21.28 12.89 0.68
CA GLN A 104 -20.79 14.14 1.26
C GLN A 104 -21.73 15.33 1.00
N THR A 105 -22.19 15.52 -0.24
CA THR A 105 -23.02 16.68 -0.63
C THR A 105 -24.38 16.69 0.07
N TYR A 106 -24.92 15.50 0.30
CA TYR A 106 -26.22 15.29 0.94
C TYR A 106 -26.10 14.90 2.41
N GLN A 107 -24.89 14.91 2.99
CA GLN A 107 -24.62 14.55 4.40
C GLN A 107 -25.32 13.24 4.80
N THR A 108 -25.34 12.28 3.89
CA THR A 108 -26.00 11.01 4.17
C THR A 108 -25.07 10.21 5.06
N GLY A 109 -25.47 9.95 6.29
CA GLY A 109 -24.78 9.04 7.18
C GLY A 109 -25.00 7.57 6.84
N ALA A 110 -25.13 7.28 5.55
CA ALA A 110 -25.10 5.93 5.04
C ALA A 110 -23.79 5.29 5.52
N ASP A 111 -23.88 4.08 6.06
CA ASP A 111 -22.71 3.44 6.63
C ASP A 111 -21.63 3.29 5.55
N ASN A 112 -20.37 3.50 5.95
CA ASN A 112 -19.24 3.46 5.01
C ASN A 112 -19.19 2.14 4.21
N TRP A 113 -19.68 1.03 4.76
CA TRP A 113 -19.74 -0.25 4.04
C TRP A 113 -20.65 -0.22 2.80
N GLU A 114 -21.79 0.51 2.85
CA GLU A 114 -22.74 0.60 1.74
C GLU A 114 -22.10 1.27 0.52
N LEU A 115 -21.27 2.29 0.76
CA LEU A 115 -20.49 2.98 -0.26
C LEU A 115 -19.57 2.01 -1.01
N PHE A 116 -18.76 1.24 -0.29
CA PHE A 116 -17.82 0.28 -0.90
C PHE A 116 -18.55 -0.89 -1.56
N ALA A 117 -19.67 -1.35 -0.99
CA ALA A 117 -20.49 -2.41 -1.57
C ALA A 117 -21.14 -1.96 -2.90
N ALA A 118 -21.76 -0.78 -2.91
CA ALA A 118 -22.35 -0.19 -4.11
C ALA A 118 -21.27 0.04 -5.18
N TRP A 119 -20.09 0.54 -4.79
CA TRP A 119 -18.96 0.70 -5.69
C TRP A 119 -18.53 -0.63 -6.31
N ALA A 120 -18.32 -1.68 -5.49
CA ALA A 120 -17.95 -3.00 -5.98
C ALA A 120 -19.01 -3.59 -6.93
N ALA A 121 -20.30 -3.42 -6.64
CA ALA A 121 -21.39 -3.90 -7.48
C ALA A 121 -21.43 -3.18 -8.83
N LEU A 122 -21.38 -1.84 -8.82
CA LEU A 122 -21.49 -1.02 -10.02
C LEU A 122 -20.28 -1.17 -10.96
N MET A 123 -19.09 -1.44 -10.43
CA MET A 123 -17.91 -1.67 -11.27
C MET A 123 -17.81 -3.09 -11.86
N LEU A 124 -18.66 -4.03 -11.45
CA LEU A 124 -18.58 -5.44 -11.87
C LEU A 124 -18.65 -5.62 -13.40
N PRO A 125 -19.55 -4.93 -14.16
CA PRO A 125 -19.55 -5.00 -15.62
C PRO A 125 -18.22 -4.56 -16.24
N TRP A 126 -17.57 -3.56 -15.65
CA TRP A 126 -16.28 -3.06 -16.09
C TRP A 126 -15.14 -4.04 -15.77
N ALA A 127 -15.13 -4.67 -14.60
CA ALA A 127 -14.16 -5.70 -14.25
C ALA A 127 -14.23 -6.92 -15.19
N LEU A 128 -15.45 -7.35 -15.53
CA LEU A 128 -15.71 -8.43 -16.49
C LEU A 128 -15.23 -8.07 -17.91
N ALA A 129 -15.54 -6.86 -18.39
CA ALA A 129 -15.11 -6.38 -19.70
C ALA A 129 -13.58 -6.20 -19.79
N ALA A 130 -12.94 -5.79 -18.69
CA ALA A 130 -11.54 -5.42 -18.66
C ALA A 130 -10.58 -6.60 -18.90
N ARG A 131 -10.90 -7.79 -18.35
CA ARG A 131 -10.00 -8.96 -18.24
C ARG A 131 -8.61 -8.61 -17.69
N SER A 132 -8.55 -7.62 -16.80
CA SER A 132 -7.32 -7.14 -16.18
C SER A 132 -7.24 -7.64 -14.74
N GLN A 133 -6.09 -8.23 -14.37
CA GLN A 133 -5.83 -8.63 -12.98
C GLN A 133 -5.91 -7.43 -12.02
N GLY A 134 -5.50 -6.24 -12.46
CA GLY A 134 -5.54 -5.03 -11.65
C GLY A 134 -6.97 -4.62 -11.26
N LEU A 135 -7.93 -4.69 -12.20
CA LEU A 135 -9.33 -4.35 -11.91
C LEU A 135 -10.01 -5.41 -11.05
N TRP A 136 -9.66 -6.69 -11.20
CA TRP A 136 -10.17 -7.75 -10.31
C TRP A 136 -9.58 -7.65 -8.90
N LEU A 137 -8.33 -7.26 -8.75
CA LEU A 137 -7.72 -6.98 -7.45
C LEU A 137 -8.34 -5.75 -6.80
N LEU A 138 -8.62 -4.69 -7.57
CA LEU A 138 -9.37 -3.53 -7.07
C LEU A 138 -10.78 -3.93 -6.63
N TRP A 139 -11.48 -4.76 -7.40
CA TRP A 139 -12.79 -5.28 -7.03
C TRP A 139 -12.74 -6.08 -5.72
N ALA A 140 -11.80 -7.03 -5.61
CA ALA A 140 -11.60 -7.82 -4.40
C ALA A 140 -11.25 -6.95 -3.19
N LEU A 141 -10.47 -5.88 -3.38
CA LEU A 141 -10.17 -4.89 -2.35
C LEU A 141 -11.44 -4.17 -1.87
N LEU A 142 -12.29 -3.70 -2.78
CA LEU A 142 -13.54 -3.02 -2.42
C LEU A 142 -14.52 -3.95 -1.70
N VAL A 143 -14.64 -5.21 -2.13
CA VAL A 143 -15.47 -6.21 -1.45
C VAL A 143 -14.94 -6.49 -0.04
N ASN A 144 -13.61 -6.66 0.10
CA ASN A 144 -13.01 -6.81 1.42
C ASN A 144 -13.24 -5.58 2.30
N ALA A 145 -13.06 -4.37 1.76
CA ALA A 145 -13.30 -3.13 2.49
C ALA A 145 -14.78 -3.01 2.95
N ALA A 146 -15.72 -3.34 2.07
CA ALA A 146 -17.14 -3.35 2.40
C ALA A 146 -17.46 -4.34 3.53
N VAL A 147 -16.95 -5.57 3.46
CA VAL A 147 -17.22 -6.59 4.49
C VAL A 147 -16.52 -6.25 5.81
N VAL A 148 -15.29 -5.74 5.79
CA VAL A 148 -14.61 -5.26 7.01
C VAL A 148 -15.43 -4.16 7.68
N LEU A 149 -15.88 -3.16 6.91
CA LEU A 149 -16.70 -2.07 7.42
C LEU A 149 -18.07 -2.53 7.93
N LEU A 150 -18.65 -3.55 7.31
CA LEU A 150 -19.91 -4.15 7.74
C LEU A 150 -19.76 -4.87 9.09
N LEU A 151 -18.62 -5.55 9.29
CA LEU A 151 -18.31 -6.29 10.52
C LEU A 151 -17.84 -5.38 11.67
N GLY A 152 -17.37 -4.16 11.37
CA GLY A 152 -17.04 -3.14 12.36
C GLY A 152 -16.52 -1.85 11.71
N GLU A 153 -16.96 -0.69 12.20
CA GLU A 153 -16.64 0.62 11.61
C GLU A 153 -15.18 1.10 11.85
N ARG A 154 -14.33 0.30 12.50
CA ARG A 154 -12.97 0.69 12.89
C ARG A 154 -11.93 0.41 11.80
N VAL A 155 -12.12 1.01 10.61
CA VAL A 155 -11.18 0.90 9.47
C VAL A 155 -9.80 1.49 9.72
N LEU A 156 -9.51 2.15 10.85
CA LEU A 156 -8.12 2.57 11.15
C LEU A 156 -7.50 1.90 12.36
N ALA A 157 -8.30 1.18 13.15
CA ALA A 157 -7.78 0.21 14.10
C ALA A 157 -7.71 -1.15 13.40
N TRP A 158 -6.94 -1.27 12.30
CA TRP A 158 -6.71 -2.56 11.64
C TRP A 158 -6.20 -3.63 12.62
N TRP A 159 -5.57 -3.21 13.70
CA TRP A 159 -5.13 -4.03 14.83
C TRP A 159 -6.30 -4.49 15.71
N GLY A 160 -7.27 -3.61 15.98
CA GLY A 160 -8.42 -3.88 16.86
C GLY A 160 -9.48 -4.81 16.24
N LEU A 161 -9.58 -4.86 14.91
CA LEU A 161 -10.52 -5.78 14.22
C LEU A 161 -10.08 -7.25 14.30
N PHE A 162 -8.79 -7.51 14.59
CA PHE A 162 -8.21 -8.83 14.79
C PHE A 162 -7.79 -9.07 16.25
N ASP A 163 -8.33 -8.28 17.17
CA ASP A 163 -8.13 -8.39 18.61
C ASP A 163 -8.95 -9.58 19.15
N GLY A 164 -8.60 -10.79 18.75
CA GLY A 164 -9.22 -12.03 19.21
C GLY A 164 -9.41 -13.09 18.11
N PRO A 165 -9.49 -14.40 18.47
CA PRO A 165 -10.26 -15.35 17.68
C PRO A 165 -11.73 -14.90 17.69
N GLY A 166 -12.13 -14.22 16.63
CA GLY A 166 -13.45 -13.62 16.48
C GLY A 166 -14.10 -14.00 15.15
N PHE A 167 -15.43 -14.08 15.14
CA PHE A 167 -16.26 -14.26 13.95
C PHE A 167 -15.86 -13.38 12.74
N PRO A 168 -15.46 -12.10 12.90
CA PRO A 168 -15.02 -11.28 11.76
C PRO A 168 -13.84 -11.87 10.99
N SER A 169 -12.86 -12.47 11.70
CA SER A 169 -11.67 -13.06 11.08
C SER A 169 -12.03 -14.25 10.19
N LEU A 170 -12.99 -15.09 10.63
CA LEU A 170 -13.53 -16.19 9.84
C LEU A 170 -14.25 -15.72 8.58
N VAL A 171 -15.08 -14.68 8.68
CA VAL A 171 -15.83 -14.16 7.53
C VAL A 171 -14.88 -13.63 6.47
N ILE A 172 -13.86 -12.85 6.86
CA ILE A 172 -12.85 -12.31 5.93
C ILE A 172 -11.99 -13.44 5.33
N ALA A 173 -11.58 -14.40 6.13
CA ALA A 173 -10.82 -15.56 5.64
C ALA A 173 -11.64 -16.38 4.64
N GLY A 174 -12.89 -16.71 5.00
CA GLY A 174 -13.83 -17.45 4.16
C GLY A 174 -14.11 -16.73 2.85
N LEU A 175 -14.38 -15.42 2.89
CA LEU A 175 -14.54 -14.58 1.70
C LEU A 175 -13.33 -14.71 0.77
N ASN A 176 -12.11 -14.52 1.28
CA ASN A 176 -10.91 -14.57 0.45
C ASN A 176 -10.59 -15.99 -0.07
N LEU A 177 -10.93 -17.05 0.67
CA LEU A 177 -10.85 -18.43 0.19
C LEU A 177 -11.84 -18.69 -0.95
N VAL A 178 -13.08 -18.18 -0.86
CA VAL A 178 -14.07 -18.28 -1.95
C VAL A 178 -13.58 -17.51 -3.17
N LEU A 179 -13.11 -16.27 -3.00
CA LEU A 179 -12.54 -15.48 -4.09
C LEU A 179 -11.33 -16.18 -4.73
N LEU A 180 -10.45 -16.78 -3.93
CA LEU A 180 -9.30 -17.54 -4.40
C LEU A 180 -9.73 -18.78 -5.18
N GLY A 181 -10.71 -19.53 -4.67
CA GLY A 181 -11.29 -20.71 -5.34
C GLY A 181 -11.92 -20.35 -6.68
N LEU A 182 -12.72 -19.29 -6.74
CA LEU A 182 -13.30 -18.76 -7.97
C LEU A 182 -12.22 -18.31 -8.96
N TRP A 183 -11.15 -17.68 -8.46
CA TRP A 183 -10.02 -17.26 -9.29
C TRP A 183 -9.28 -18.45 -9.90
N GLU A 184 -8.91 -19.44 -9.09
CA GLU A 184 -8.22 -20.65 -9.54
C GLU A 184 -9.10 -21.51 -10.46
N PHE A 185 -10.40 -21.62 -10.16
CA PHE A 185 -11.37 -22.29 -11.04
C PHE A 185 -11.45 -21.60 -12.41
N SER A 186 -11.63 -20.28 -12.42
CA SER A 186 -11.70 -19.48 -13.65
C SER A 186 -10.39 -19.57 -14.43
N ALA A 187 -9.26 -19.56 -13.73
CA ALA A 187 -7.95 -19.67 -14.35
C ALA A 187 -7.73 -21.05 -15.00
N ARG A 188 -8.14 -22.14 -14.35
CA ARG A 188 -8.11 -23.49 -14.95
C ARG A 188 -9.09 -23.61 -16.12
N ARG A 189 -10.33 -23.16 -15.94
CA ARG A 189 -11.41 -23.28 -16.94
C ARG A 189 -11.10 -22.54 -18.25
N TRP A 190 -10.40 -21.42 -18.16
CA TRP A 190 -10.03 -20.58 -19.31
C TRP A 190 -8.53 -20.58 -19.63
N ARG A 191 -7.73 -21.47 -19.01
CA ARG A 191 -6.27 -21.55 -19.14
C ARG A 191 -5.58 -20.18 -18.99
N ALA A 192 -6.05 -19.40 -18.02
CA ALA A 192 -5.54 -18.07 -17.73
C ALA A 192 -4.19 -18.14 -17.02
N ARG A 193 -3.28 -17.21 -17.35
CA ARG A 193 -2.10 -16.97 -16.52
C ARG A 193 -2.53 -16.45 -15.16
N THR A 194 -2.01 -17.10 -14.13
CA THR A 194 -2.27 -16.80 -12.73
C THR A 194 -1.14 -15.89 -12.25
N GLY A 195 -1.39 -14.58 -12.26
CA GLY A 195 -0.41 -13.59 -11.84
C GLY A 195 -0.33 -13.44 -10.32
N VAL A 196 -0.28 -12.20 -9.84
CA VAL A 196 -0.15 -11.90 -8.40
C VAL A 196 -1.46 -12.14 -7.63
N GLY A 197 -2.60 -12.23 -8.33
CA GLY A 197 -3.95 -12.38 -7.77
C GLY A 197 -4.07 -13.46 -6.69
N PRO A 198 -3.83 -14.74 -7.01
CA PRO A 198 -3.93 -15.84 -6.04
C PRO A 198 -3.04 -15.66 -4.81
N ARG A 199 -1.85 -15.07 -4.98
CA ARG A 199 -0.90 -14.82 -3.87
C ARG A 199 -1.43 -13.78 -2.91
N VAL A 200 -2.07 -12.72 -3.42
CA VAL A 200 -2.71 -11.68 -2.59
C VAL A 200 -3.92 -12.24 -1.85
N LEU A 201 -4.78 -13.00 -2.52
CA LEU A 201 -5.95 -13.60 -1.88
C LEU A 201 -5.57 -14.66 -0.83
N ALA A 202 -4.54 -15.47 -1.09
CA ALA A 202 -4.00 -16.40 -0.10
C ALA A 202 -3.38 -15.67 1.11
N LEU A 203 -2.67 -14.57 0.88
CA LEU A 203 -2.16 -13.69 1.95
C LEU A 203 -3.29 -13.11 2.80
N LEU A 204 -4.35 -12.61 2.18
CA LEU A 204 -5.49 -12.06 2.92
C LEU A 204 -6.24 -13.15 3.69
N ALA A 205 -6.45 -14.33 3.09
CA ALA A 205 -7.15 -15.44 3.72
C ALA A 205 -6.41 -15.99 4.94
N VAL A 206 -5.14 -16.34 4.79
CA VAL A 206 -4.35 -16.96 5.86
C VAL A 206 -3.77 -15.92 6.82
N GLY A 207 -3.38 -14.74 6.30
CA GLY A 207 -2.80 -13.67 7.10
C GLY A 207 -3.77 -13.15 8.16
N VAL A 208 -5.05 -13.00 7.84
CA VAL A 208 -6.08 -12.60 8.82
C VAL A 208 -6.22 -13.62 9.95
N LEU A 209 -6.22 -14.91 9.62
CA LEU A 209 -6.30 -15.97 10.63
C LEU A 209 -5.03 -16.02 11.50
N VAL A 210 -3.85 -15.88 10.89
CA VAL A 210 -2.57 -15.82 11.62
C VAL A 210 -2.53 -14.60 12.55
N LEU A 211 -2.93 -13.42 12.08
CA LEU A 211 -3.00 -12.21 12.91
C LEU A 211 -3.94 -12.40 14.09
N ALA A 212 -5.14 -12.93 13.85
CA ALA A 212 -6.11 -13.21 14.91
C ALA A 212 -5.57 -14.20 15.97
N LEU A 213 -4.81 -15.22 15.55
CA LEU A 213 -4.22 -16.19 16.48
C LEU A 213 -2.99 -15.64 17.23
N VAL A 214 -2.18 -14.81 16.58
CA VAL A 214 -0.96 -14.25 17.17
C VAL A 214 -1.29 -13.14 18.17
N PHE A 215 -2.27 -12.29 17.86
CA PHE A 215 -2.58 -11.10 18.66
C PHE A 215 -3.85 -11.22 19.50
N GLY A 216 -4.72 -12.20 19.22
CA GLY A 216 -6.07 -12.26 19.77
C GLY A 216 -6.24 -12.85 21.18
N GLY A 217 -5.44 -12.43 22.15
CA GLY A 217 -5.57 -12.85 23.55
C GLY A 217 -4.46 -13.79 24.03
N LEU A 218 -4.37 -13.97 25.35
CA LEU A 218 -3.32 -14.69 26.06
C LEU A 218 -3.72 -16.16 26.27
N GLY A 219 -2.93 -17.13 25.79
CA GLY A 219 -3.04 -18.53 26.18
C GLY A 219 -3.24 -19.56 25.04
N MET A 220 -2.91 -20.82 25.34
CA MET A 220 -3.02 -21.97 24.43
C MET A 220 -4.46 -22.35 24.03
N GLU A 221 -5.48 -21.77 24.67
CA GLU A 221 -6.90 -22.04 24.38
C GLU A 221 -7.32 -21.56 22.98
N ASN A 222 -6.59 -20.59 22.40
CA ASN A 222 -6.92 -19.98 21.11
C ASN A 222 -6.78 -20.94 19.91
N LEU A 223 -5.93 -21.97 19.97
CA LEU A 223 -5.87 -23.01 18.93
C LEU A 223 -7.11 -23.91 18.92
N GLY A 224 -7.69 -24.17 20.09
CA GLY A 224 -8.93 -24.93 20.24
C GLY A 224 -10.17 -24.15 19.82
N SER A 225 -10.02 -22.85 19.52
CA SER A 225 -11.09 -22.03 18.97
C SER A 225 -11.46 -22.44 17.54
N TYR A 226 -12.65 -22.03 17.12
CA TYR A 226 -13.08 -22.15 15.73
C TYR A 226 -12.11 -21.45 14.74
N THR A 227 -11.40 -20.40 15.17
CA THR A 227 -10.42 -19.67 14.34
C THR A 227 -9.16 -20.50 14.14
N GLY A 228 -8.70 -21.20 15.19
CA GLY A 228 -7.58 -22.13 15.12
C GLY A 228 -7.87 -23.31 14.19
N LEU A 229 -9.05 -23.92 14.32
CA LEU A 229 -9.48 -24.99 13.42
C LEU A 229 -9.59 -24.52 11.97
N ALA A 230 -10.17 -23.34 11.73
CA ALA A 230 -10.24 -22.76 10.39
C ALA A 230 -8.84 -22.49 9.80
N TRP A 231 -7.89 -22.01 10.61
CA TRP A 231 -6.52 -21.80 10.18
C TRP A 231 -5.82 -23.09 9.78
N VAL A 232 -5.95 -24.16 10.57
CA VAL A 232 -5.38 -25.48 10.25
C VAL A 232 -5.96 -26.02 8.95
N LEU A 233 -7.29 -26.00 8.80
CA LEU A 233 -7.95 -26.48 7.59
C LEU A 233 -7.57 -25.66 6.35
N ALA A 234 -7.55 -24.33 6.45
CA ALA A 234 -7.15 -23.46 5.36
C ALA A 234 -5.69 -23.68 4.96
N THR A 235 -4.78 -23.77 5.94
CA THR A 235 -3.35 -23.97 5.69
C THR A 235 -3.08 -25.32 5.04
N LEU A 236 -3.63 -26.41 5.57
CA LEU A 236 -3.47 -27.75 5.01
C LEU A 236 -4.14 -27.90 3.64
N GLY A 237 -5.35 -27.36 3.48
CA GLY A 237 -6.09 -27.39 2.21
C GLY A 237 -5.37 -26.64 1.10
N LEU A 238 -4.87 -25.42 1.38
CA LEU A 238 -4.07 -24.65 0.44
C LEU A 238 -2.72 -25.32 0.16
N ALA A 239 -2.04 -25.88 1.16
CA ALA A 239 -0.79 -26.61 0.96
C ALA A 239 -1.01 -27.83 0.05
N ALA A 240 -2.04 -28.65 0.31
CA ALA A 240 -2.38 -29.79 -0.52
C ALA A 240 -2.71 -29.36 -1.96
N PHE A 241 -3.54 -28.34 -2.14
CA PHE A 241 -3.86 -27.80 -3.47
C PHE A 241 -2.62 -27.30 -4.22
N TYR A 242 -1.74 -26.55 -3.55
CA TYR A 242 -0.56 -25.96 -4.16
C TYR A 242 0.65 -26.91 -4.27
N ILE A 243 0.54 -28.14 -3.76
CA ILE A 243 1.51 -29.22 -3.98
C ILE A 243 1.01 -30.17 -5.07
N LEU A 244 -0.27 -30.55 -4.99
CA LEU A 244 -0.86 -31.61 -5.82
C LEU A 244 -1.41 -31.08 -7.15
N ALA A 245 -2.06 -29.91 -7.15
CA ALA A 245 -2.84 -29.46 -8.29
C ALA A 245 -2.20 -28.29 -9.06
N ARG A 246 -1.48 -27.38 -8.38
CA ARG A 246 -0.72 -26.29 -9.02
C ARG A 246 0.48 -25.92 -8.15
N ARG A 247 1.72 -26.03 -8.62
CA ARG A 247 2.90 -25.67 -7.80
C ARG A 247 3.13 -24.16 -7.76
N ASP A 248 2.84 -23.50 -6.63
CA ASP A 248 3.26 -22.12 -6.35
C ASP A 248 4.05 -22.04 -5.03
N LEU A 249 5.38 -21.99 -5.15
CA LEU A 249 6.29 -22.01 -4.01
C LEU A 249 6.21 -20.74 -3.15
N VAL A 250 5.70 -19.63 -3.68
CA VAL A 250 5.53 -18.38 -2.92
C VAL A 250 4.38 -18.52 -1.92
N ILE A 251 3.28 -19.16 -2.34
CA ILE A 251 2.15 -19.44 -1.45
C ILE A 251 2.59 -20.45 -0.39
N LEU A 252 3.32 -21.50 -0.75
CA LEU A 252 3.85 -22.46 0.23
C LEU A 252 4.82 -21.81 1.24
N ALA A 253 5.64 -20.86 0.80
CA ALA A 253 6.51 -20.09 1.69
C ALA A 253 5.71 -19.17 2.64
N LEU A 254 4.64 -18.55 2.14
CA LEU A 254 3.70 -17.77 2.94
C LEU A 254 3.01 -18.65 4.01
N LEU A 255 2.51 -19.84 3.64
CA LEU A 255 1.92 -20.79 4.57
C LEU A 255 2.92 -21.21 5.66
N ALA A 256 4.16 -21.52 5.26
CA ALA A 256 5.21 -21.86 6.20
C ALA A 256 5.54 -20.71 7.16
N ALA A 257 5.60 -19.47 6.67
CA ALA A 257 5.77 -18.30 7.52
C ALA A 257 4.61 -18.13 8.53
N GLY A 258 3.37 -18.39 8.10
CA GLY A 258 2.20 -18.40 8.98
C GLY A 258 2.30 -19.45 10.09
N VAL A 259 2.73 -20.68 9.74
CA VAL A 259 2.99 -21.75 10.73
C VAL A 259 4.04 -21.33 11.74
N ILE A 260 5.16 -20.75 11.29
CA ILE A 260 6.24 -20.24 12.16
C ILE A 260 5.73 -19.16 13.13
N CYS A 261 4.85 -18.27 12.68
CA CYS A 261 4.31 -17.22 13.55
C CYS A 261 3.40 -17.81 14.65
N VAL A 262 2.53 -18.74 14.29
CA VAL A 262 1.60 -19.38 15.23
C VAL A 262 2.36 -20.31 16.19
N SER A 263 3.32 -21.11 15.71
CA SER A 263 4.17 -21.97 16.56
C SER A 263 4.97 -21.13 17.55
N LEU A 264 5.56 -20.01 17.12
CA LEU A 264 6.32 -19.12 17.99
C LEU A 264 5.45 -18.53 19.10
N ARG A 265 4.21 -18.11 18.78
CA ARG A 265 3.25 -17.61 19.77
C ARG A 265 2.91 -18.68 20.80
N LEU A 266 2.60 -19.90 20.36
CA LEU A 266 2.22 -21.00 21.25
C LEU A 266 3.37 -21.46 22.14
N ALA A 267 4.56 -21.56 21.56
CA ALA A 267 5.76 -21.85 22.33
C ALA A 267 6.03 -20.75 23.35
N ALA A 268 5.81 -19.47 22.98
CA ALA A 268 6.00 -18.36 23.90
C ALA A 268 5.07 -18.49 25.11
N ASP A 269 3.78 -18.69 24.89
CA ASP A 269 2.80 -18.87 25.97
C ASP A 269 3.18 -20.05 26.86
N TRP A 270 3.49 -21.20 26.26
CA TRP A 270 3.90 -22.40 27.01
C TRP A 270 5.18 -22.19 27.83
N PHE A 271 6.20 -21.53 27.27
CA PHE A 271 7.44 -21.26 28.00
C PHE A 271 7.24 -20.25 29.12
N PHE A 272 6.45 -19.20 28.89
CA PHE A 272 6.16 -18.20 29.92
C PHE A 272 5.31 -18.77 31.06
N ASP A 273 4.44 -19.75 30.79
CA ASP A 273 3.69 -20.46 31.83
C ASP A 273 4.59 -21.40 32.66
N LEU A 274 5.53 -22.11 32.02
CA LEU A 274 6.43 -23.03 32.72
C LEU A 274 7.52 -22.33 33.54
N GLN A 275 8.11 -21.28 32.98
CA GLN A 275 9.16 -20.49 33.61
C GLN A 275 8.94 -19.01 33.28
N PRO A 276 8.16 -18.28 34.09
CA PRO A 276 7.98 -16.85 33.90
C PRO A 276 9.32 -16.16 34.11
N GLY A 277 9.99 -15.82 33.01
CA GLY A 277 11.33 -15.27 33.05
C GLY A 277 11.96 -15.10 31.68
N VAL A 278 13.03 -14.32 31.66
CA VAL A 278 13.72 -13.89 30.44
C VAL A 278 14.34 -15.07 29.67
N TRP A 279 14.68 -16.14 30.37
CA TRP A 279 15.30 -17.35 29.80
C TRP A 279 14.41 -18.05 28.78
N ALA A 280 13.09 -17.84 28.80
CA ALA A 280 12.14 -18.34 27.79
C ALA A 280 12.43 -17.79 26.37
N VAL A 281 13.06 -16.62 26.26
CA VAL A 281 13.28 -15.92 24.99
C VAL A 281 14.32 -16.61 24.10
N LEU A 282 15.35 -17.24 24.67
CA LEU A 282 16.41 -17.92 23.91
C LEU A 282 15.91 -19.18 23.18
N PRO A 283 15.18 -20.11 23.83
CA PRO A 283 14.53 -21.21 23.14
C PRO A 283 13.62 -20.76 21.99
N LEU A 284 12.89 -19.66 22.15
CA LEU A 284 12.04 -19.10 21.10
C LEU A 284 12.85 -18.64 19.88
N ALA A 285 13.99 -17.99 20.09
CA ALA A 285 14.90 -17.62 19.01
C ALA A 285 15.45 -18.87 18.29
N GLY A 286 15.83 -19.90 19.05
CA GLY A 286 16.27 -21.19 18.50
C GLY A 286 15.19 -21.91 17.70
N LEU A 287 13.96 -21.93 18.21
CA LEU A 287 12.78 -22.51 17.55
C LEU A 287 12.51 -21.81 16.22
N LEU A 288 12.40 -20.47 16.24
CA LEU A 288 12.18 -19.63 15.05
C LEU A 288 13.20 -19.96 13.94
N MET A 289 14.47 -20.07 14.29
CA MET A 289 15.54 -20.37 13.33
C MET A 289 15.47 -21.82 12.85
N GLY A 290 15.23 -22.77 13.75
CA GLY A 290 15.07 -24.18 13.43
C GLY A 290 13.94 -24.41 12.43
N GLU A 291 12.76 -23.85 12.70
CA GLU A 291 11.60 -23.95 11.83
C GLU A 291 11.81 -23.24 10.48
N ALA A 292 12.40 -22.04 10.47
CA ALA A 292 12.72 -21.34 9.22
C ALA A 292 13.69 -22.13 8.34
N VAL A 293 14.68 -22.80 8.94
CA VAL A 293 15.62 -23.68 8.23
C VAL A 293 14.93 -24.94 7.69
N LEU A 294 14.04 -25.56 8.48
CA LEU A 294 13.26 -26.72 8.05
C LEU A 294 12.34 -26.35 6.87
N ALA A 295 11.60 -25.25 6.98
CA ALA A 295 10.77 -24.72 5.92
C ALA A 295 11.59 -24.40 4.66
N ALA A 296 12.75 -23.75 4.81
CA ALA A 296 13.66 -23.47 3.71
C ALA A 296 14.18 -24.74 3.03
N ARG A 297 14.54 -25.78 3.79
CA ARG A 297 14.98 -27.08 3.25
C ARG A 297 13.84 -27.78 2.50
N TRP A 298 12.64 -27.79 3.08
CA TRP A 298 11.44 -28.36 2.46
C TRP A 298 11.11 -27.68 1.12
N LEU A 299 11.07 -26.34 1.10
CA LEU A 299 10.83 -25.56 -0.11
C LEU A 299 11.90 -25.78 -1.19
N ARG A 300 13.18 -25.91 -0.81
CA ARG A 300 14.26 -26.23 -1.76
C ARG A 300 14.11 -27.64 -2.34
N ARG A 301 13.72 -28.63 -1.53
CA ARG A 301 13.46 -30.00 -2.03
C ARG A 301 12.30 -30.00 -3.03
N LEU A 302 11.22 -29.28 -2.73
CA LEU A 302 10.09 -29.13 -3.65
C LEU A 302 10.47 -28.40 -4.95
N ALA A 303 11.33 -27.39 -4.86
CA ALA A 303 11.85 -26.71 -6.04
C ALA A 303 12.71 -27.65 -6.90
N ALA A 304 13.52 -28.51 -6.27
CA ALA A 304 14.44 -29.42 -6.95
C ALA A 304 13.75 -30.67 -7.54
N SER A 305 12.64 -31.15 -6.95
CA SER A 305 11.89 -32.34 -7.41
C SER A 305 11.03 -32.10 -8.66
N THR A 306 11.38 -31.10 -9.47
CA THR A 306 10.63 -30.71 -10.68
C THR A 306 11.53 -30.83 -11.91
N PRO A 307 11.54 -31.97 -12.62
CA PRO A 307 12.23 -32.08 -13.91
C PRO A 307 11.45 -31.31 -14.98
N GLY A 308 12.13 -30.45 -15.75
CA GLY A 308 11.64 -29.91 -17.03
C GLY A 308 10.30 -29.17 -16.97
N LEU A 309 10.30 -27.93 -16.47
CA LEU A 309 9.18 -27.03 -16.77
C LEU A 309 9.36 -26.45 -18.18
N PRO A 310 8.32 -26.45 -19.04
CA PRO A 310 8.24 -25.48 -20.12
C PRO A 310 8.45 -24.08 -19.53
N ALA A 311 9.14 -23.20 -20.26
CA ALA A 311 9.50 -21.84 -19.79
C ALA A 311 8.34 -21.02 -19.18
N GLU A 312 7.08 -21.41 -19.41
CA GLU A 312 5.88 -20.80 -18.84
C GLU A 312 5.71 -20.98 -17.32
N ALA A 313 6.07 -22.14 -16.74
CA ALA A 313 5.85 -22.37 -15.30
C ALA A 313 6.95 -21.76 -14.40
N LEU A 314 8.17 -21.61 -14.93
CA LEU A 314 9.21 -20.78 -14.32
C LEU A 314 8.91 -19.28 -14.47
N ALA A 315 8.22 -18.88 -15.55
CA ALA A 315 7.73 -17.50 -15.74
C ALA A 315 6.57 -17.11 -14.80
N ASP A 316 5.87 -18.08 -14.20
CA ASP A 316 4.90 -17.85 -13.13
C ASP A 316 5.57 -17.85 -11.73
N ALA A 317 6.65 -18.63 -11.54
CA ALA A 317 7.44 -18.67 -10.29
C ALA A 317 8.38 -17.47 -10.13
N GLU A 318 8.93 -16.95 -11.23
CA GLU A 318 9.48 -15.60 -11.27
C GLU A 318 8.32 -14.62 -11.44
N PRO A 319 8.07 -13.73 -10.47
CA PRO A 319 7.01 -12.73 -10.61
C PRO A 319 7.30 -11.89 -11.87
N ALA A 320 6.42 -12.03 -12.87
CA ALA A 320 6.43 -11.42 -14.21
C ALA A 320 6.89 -9.95 -14.21
N GLY A 321 8.18 -9.73 -14.01
CA GLY A 321 8.82 -8.46 -14.27
C GLY A 321 8.87 -8.33 -15.77
N ILE A 322 8.27 -7.26 -16.30
CA ILE A 322 8.06 -6.91 -17.72
C ILE A 322 6.61 -7.12 -18.20
N SER A 323 5.75 -7.81 -17.45
CA SER A 323 4.37 -8.05 -17.91
C SER A 323 3.28 -7.88 -16.85
N ALA A 324 3.31 -6.77 -16.13
CA ALA A 324 2.11 -6.30 -15.43
C ALA A 324 1.09 -5.79 -16.48
N GLY A 325 0.04 -6.58 -16.70
CA GLY A 325 -1.12 -6.22 -17.54
C GLY A 325 -1.27 -7.00 -18.84
N VAL A 326 -0.86 -8.27 -18.90
CA VAL A 326 -1.32 -9.15 -19.99
C VAL A 326 -2.70 -9.69 -19.66
N GLU A 327 -3.58 -9.61 -20.65
CA GLU A 327 -4.90 -10.23 -20.64
C GLU A 327 -4.82 -11.72 -20.30
N VAL A 328 -5.93 -12.23 -19.78
CA VAL A 328 -6.27 -13.64 -19.83
C VAL A 328 -6.55 -14.01 -21.29
N GLU A 329 -5.50 -14.30 -22.05
CA GLU A 329 -5.57 -14.84 -23.41
C GLU A 329 -5.38 -16.37 -23.32
N PRO A 330 -6.23 -17.18 -23.98
CA PRO A 330 -6.02 -18.62 -24.04
C PRO A 330 -4.70 -18.89 -24.78
N ALA A 331 -3.85 -19.76 -24.22
CA ALA A 331 -2.68 -20.24 -24.92
C ALA A 331 -3.10 -20.85 -26.28
N ALA A 332 -2.66 -20.23 -27.38
CA ALA A 332 -2.81 -20.82 -28.70
C ALA A 332 -2.02 -22.14 -28.74
N PRO A 333 -2.54 -23.20 -29.39
CA PRO A 333 -1.82 -24.45 -29.53
C PRO A 333 -0.51 -24.20 -30.28
N ALA A 334 0.59 -24.70 -29.72
CA ALA A 334 1.91 -24.58 -30.31
C ALA A 334 1.92 -25.23 -31.71
N VAL A 335 1.98 -24.39 -32.75
CA VAL A 335 2.32 -24.85 -34.10
C VAL A 335 3.84 -25.05 -34.11
N SER A 336 4.27 -26.30 -34.22
CA SER A 336 5.66 -26.71 -34.37
C SER A 336 6.21 -26.18 -35.71
N ALA A 337 7.07 -25.16 -35.64
CA ALA A 337 7.95 -24.81 -36.75
C ALA A 337 9.16 -25.78 -36.73
N PRO A 338 9.52 -26.44 -37.84
CA PRO A 338 10.68 -27.32 -37.88
C PRO A 338 11.97 -26.50 -38.06
N GLY A 339 12.98 -26.80 -37.25
CA GLY A 339 14.38 -26.46 -37.51
C GLY A 339 14.87 -25.15 -36.88
N SER A 340 15.38 -25.24 -35.66
CA SER A 340 16.45 -24.35 -35.20
C SER A 340 17.43 -25.16 -34.35
N ALA A 341 18.69 -25.14 -34.82
CA ALA A 341 19.81 -25.91 -34.34
C ALA A 341 20.06 -25.78 -32.82
N SER A 342 20.53 -26.89 -32.26
CA SER A 342 21.15 -27.05 -30.94
C SER A 342 21.93 -25.79 -30.50
N ALA A 343 21.34 -25.03 -29.58
CA ALA A 343 22.05 -24.04 -28.79
C ALA A 343 22.65 -24.77 -27.58
N ALA A 344 23.98 -24.69 -27.49
CA ALA A 344 24.83 -25.32 -26.49
C ALA A 344 24.22 -25.34 -25.08
N GLU A 345 24.26 -26.51 -24.44
CA GLU A 345 23.95 -26.72 -23.03
C GLU A 345 24.77 -25.76 -22.16
N VAL A 346 24.09 -24.75 -21.63
CA VAL A 346 24.59 -23.94 -20.52
C VAL A 346 24.59 -24.86 -19.29
N PRO A 347 25.71 -24.98 -18.54
CA PRO A 347 25.73 -25.81 -17.33
C PRO A 347 24.66 -25.32 -16.34
N PRO A 348 24.00 -26.22 -15.59
CA PRO A 348 23.03 -25.80 -14.59
C PRO A 348 23.76 -24.96 -13.54
N ASP A 349 23.45 -23.67 -13.53
CA ASP A 349 23.93 -22.72 -12.55
C ASP A 349 23.71 -23.33 -11.16
N ARG A 350 24.74 -23.37 -10.30
CA ARG A 350 24.59 -23.75 -8.88
C ARG A 350 23.71 -22.69 -8.22
N GLY A 351 22.40 -22.86 -8.37
CA GLY A 351 21.41 -21.80 -8.22
C GLY A 351 21.45 -21.18 -6.83
N ALA A 352 21.62 -19.86 -6.79
CA ALA A 352 21.32 -19.08 -5.60
C ALA A 352 19.93 -19.47 -5.09
N ALA A 353 19.79 -19.71 -3.78
CA ALA A 353 18.52 -20.14 -3.19
C ALA A 353 17.37 -19.21 -3.64
N PRO A 354 16.18 -19.75 -3.94
CA PRO A 354 15.05 -18.93 -4.37
C PRO A 354 14.77 -17.79 -3.40
N TRP A 355 14.31 -16.65 -3.93
CA TRP A 355 14.22 -15.40 -3.16
C TRP A 355 13.32 -15.48 -1.92
N PHE A 356 12.24 -16.25 -1.99
CA PHE A 356 11.31 -16.43 -0.86
C PHE A 356 11.97 -17.25 0.26
N VAL A 357 12.88 -18.16 -0.09
CA VAL A 357 13.70 -18.89 0.89
C VAL A 357 14.70 -17.93 1.55
N GLN A 358 15.32 -17.04 0.77
CA GLN A 358 16.21 -16.01 1.32
C GLN A 358 15.45 -15.00 2.20
N GLY A 359 14.24 -14.61 1.78
CA GLY A 359 13.37 -13.73 2.55
C GLY A 359 12.94 -14.34 3.87
N LEU A 360 12.51 -15.61 3.86
CA LEU A 360 12.15 -16.34 5.07
C LEU A 360 13.33 -16.45 6.05
N LEU A 361 14.50 -16.88 5.54
CA LEU A 361 15.70 -17.02 6.36
C LEU A 361 16.26 -15.68 6.87
N GLY A 362 16.10 -14.61 6.09
CA GLY A 362 16.52 -13.26 6.47
C GLY A 362 15.61 -12.66 7.54
N LEU A 363 14.29 -12.80 7.38
CA LEU A 363 13.31 -12.34 8.36
C LEU A 363 13.47 -13.07 9.70
N SER A 364 13.67 -14.41 9.67
CA SER A 364 13.89 -15.18 10.88
C SER A 364 15.19 -14.80 11.59
N ALA A 365 16.26 -14.51 10.85
CA ALA A 365 17.53 -14.06 11.44
C ALA A 365 17.39 -12.67 12.08
N TRP A 366 16.65 -11.75 11.46
CA TRP A 366 16.35 -10.43 12.02
C TRP A 366 15.51 -10.53 13.30
N LEU A 367 14.41 -11.28 13.27
CA LEU A 367 13.55 -11.46 14.44
C LEU A 367 14.26 -12.25 15.56
N ALA A 368 15.09 -13.24 15.24
CA ALA A 368 15.93 -13.92 16.23
C ALA A 368 16.95 -12.98 16.88
N SER A 369 17.48 -11.99 16.14
CA SER A 369 18.35 -10.95 16.71
C SER A 369 17.59 -10.08 17.71
N LEU A 370 16.33 -9.72 17.42
CA LEU A 370 15.48 -8.97 18.35
C LEU A 370 15.20 -9.77 19.63
N LEU A 371 14.90 -11.06 19.51
CA LEU A 371 14.71 -11.95 20.67
C LEU A 371 16.01 -12.06 21.49
N LEU A 372 17.16 -12.22 20.83
CA LEU A 372 18.46 -12.25 21.53
C LEU A 372 18.74 -10.93 22.26
N LEU A 373 18.48 -9.78 21.63
CA LEU A 373 18.62 -8.47 22.28
C LEU A 373 17.68 -8.32 23.46
N LEU A 374 16.41 -8.71 23.31
CA LEU A 374 15.43 -8.71 24.39
C LEU A 374 15.91 -9.55 25.57
N PHE A 375 16.45 -10.75 25.29
CA PHE A 375 17.06 -11.60 26.32
C PHE A 375 18.23 -10.90 27.03
N LEU A 376 19.17 -10.31 26.28
CA LEU A 376 20.37 -9.69 26.85
C LEU A 376 20.04 -8.46 27.71
N VAL A 377 19.03 -7.69 27.31
CA VAL A 377 18.55 -6.52 28.07
C VAL A 377 17.80 -6.96 29.33
N LEU A 378 16.81 -7.84 29.20
CA LEU A 378 15.97 -8.22 30.33
C LEU A 378 16.70 -9.10 31.35
N SER A 379 17.72 -9.87 30.93
CA SER A 379 18.47 -10.77 31.83
C SER A 379 19.41 -10.04 32.78
N GLY A 380 19.65 -8.73 32.55
CA GLY A 380 20.62 -7.95 33.31
C GLY A 380 22.08 -8.29 33.00
N LEU A 381 22.35 -9.17 32.02
CA LEU A 381 23.72 -9.50 31.58
C LEU A 381 24.45 -8.28 31.03
N VAL A 382 23.71 -7.34 30.45
CA VAL A 382 24.23 -6.04 29.97
C VAL A 382 23.71 -4.93 30.88
N ALA A 383 24.30 -4.81 32.06
CA ALA A 383 23.89 -3.81 33.06
C ALA A 383 24.57 -2.44 32.90
N SER A 384 25.59 -2.32 32.03
CA SER A 384 26.32 -1.06 31.83
C SER A 384 26.63 -0.81 30.35
N ALA A 385 26.80 0.46 29.98
CA ALA A 385 27.20 0.87 28.61
C ALA A 385 28.51 0.20 28.18
N SER A 386 29.51 0.17 29.06
CA SER A 386 30.79 -0.52 28.85
C SER A 386 30.63 -2.02 28.61
N GLY A 387 29.74 -2.67 29.38
CA GLY A 387 29.38 -4.08 29.19
C GLY A 387 28.70 -4.33 27.85
N GLY A 388 27.83 -3.41 27.41
CA GLY A 388 27.18 -3.46 26.09
C GLY A 388 28.17 -3.33 24.94
N LEU A 389 29.15 -2.42 25.05
CA LEU A 389 30.21 -2.24 24.06
C LEU A 389 31.10 -3.49 23.95
N VAL A 390 31.63 -3.98 25.08
CA VAL A 390 32.52 -5.15 25.10
C VAL A 390 31.76 -6.41 24.66
N GLY A 391 30.59 -6.66 25.24
CA GLY A 391 29.73 -7.78 24.86
C GLY A 391 29.34 -7.72 23.38
N GLY A 392 29.00 -6.54 22.87
CA GLY A 392 28.68 -6.33 21.46
C GLY A 392 29.85 -6.65 20.53
N LEU A 393 31.07 -6.21 20.86
CA LEU A 393 32.29 -6.54 20.09
C LEU A 393 32.59 -8.04 20.11
N VAL A 394 32.45 -8.69 21.27
CA VAL A 394 32.61 -10.15 21.39
C VAL A 394 31.60 -10.89 20.52
N LEU A 395 30.32 -10.50 20.59
CA LEU A 395 29.26 -11.10 19.76
C LEU A 395 29.51 -10.89 18.26
N CYS A 396 30.02 -9.73 17.85
CA CYS A 396 30.44 -9.47 16.48
C CYS A 396 31.57 -10.41 16.04
N ALA A 397 32.63 -10.52 16.84
CA ALA A 397 33.78 -11.35 16.54
C ALA A 397 33.41 -12.85 16.46
N VAL A 398 32.68 -13.34 17.47
CA VAL A 398 32.18 -14.72 17.52
C VAL A 398 31.23 -15.00 16.35
N GLY A 399 30.29 -14.08 16.08
CA GLY A 399 29.36 -14.22 14.97
C GLY A 399 30.08 -14.29 13.61
N VAL A 400 31.06 -13.43 13.34
CA VAL A 400 31.83 -13.48 12.09
C VAL A 400 32.68 -14.75 11.99
N ALA A 401 33.36 -15.15 13.07
CA ALA A 401 34.14 -16.39 13.11
C ALA A 401 33.23 -17.60 12.83
N MET A 402 32.06 -17.63 13.47
CA MET A 402 31.10 -18.71 13.32
C MET A 402 30.47 -18.72 11.92
N VAL A 403 30.17 -17.58 11.29
CA VAL A 403 29.68 -17.57 9.88
C VAL A 403 30.71 -18.20 8.95
N ARG A 404 32.00 -18.04 9.21
CA ARG A 404 33.09 -18.60 8.39
C ARG A 404 33.34 -20.08 8.64
N ALA A 405 33.09 -20.56 9.86
CA ALA A 405 33.26 -21.96 10.25
C ALA A 405 31.99 -22.81 10.13
N ALA A 406 30.81 -22.19 10.09
CA ALA A 406 29.53 -22.88 10.17
C ALA A 406 29.24 -23.78 8.96
N GLU A 407 29.14 -25.07 9.23
CA GLU A 407 28.63 -26.07 8.29
C GLU A 407 27.10 -26.17 8.46
N GLY A 408 26.37 -25.50 7.56
CA GLY A 408 24.91 -25.62 7.47
C GLY A 408 24.12 -24.34 7.80
N PRO A 409 22.85 -24.26 7.35
CA PRO A 409 22.06 -23.04 7.37
C PRO A 409 21.67 -22.56 8.78
N PHE A 410 21.47 -23.46 9.74
CA PHE A 410 21.09 -23.10 11.12
C PHE A 410 22.21 -22.34 11.83
N TRP A 411 23.43 -22.90 11.83
CA TRP A 411 24.59 -22.24 12.43
C TRP A 411 24.92 -20.92 11.73
N ARG A 412 24.72 -20.82 10.41
CA ARG A 412 24.88 -19.55 9.67
C ARG A 412 23.86 -18.49 10.10
N GLN A 413 22.61 -18.88 10.39
CA GLN A 413 21.62 -17.95 10.94
C GLN A 413 21.97 -17.53 12.36
N CYS A 414 22.43 -18.46 13.21
CA CYS A 414 22.82 -18.16 14.59
C CYS A 414 23.97 -17.16 14.60
N ALA A 415 24.96 -17.41 13.76
CA ALA A 415 26.11 -16.55 13.59
C ALA A 415 25.73 -15.15 13.06
N THR A 416 24.74 -15.09 12.15
CA THR A 416 24.19 -13.82 11.66
C THR A 416 23.45 -13.06 12.76
N ALA A 417 22.63 -13.74 13.56
CA ALA A 417 21.88 -13.14 14.65
C ALA A 417 22.81 -12.61 15.75
N LEU A 418 23.86 -13.37 16.11
CA LEU A 418 24.90 -12.94 17.04
C LEU A 418 25.64 -11.70 16.53
N ALA A 419 26.12 -11.72 15.28
CA ALA A 419 26.88 -10.61 14.71
C ALA A 419 26.03 -9.34 14.54
N PHE A 420 24.74 -9.46 14.23
CA PHE A 420 23.85 -8.31 14.11
C PHE A 420 23.41 -7.76 15.47
N SER A 421 23.08 -8.63 16.42
CA SER A 421 22.80 -8.22 17.81
C SER A 421 24.02 -7.54 18.43
N GLY A 422 25.23 -8.04 18.14
CA GLY A 422 26.47 -7.41 18.57
C GLY A 422 26.65 -5.99 18.02
N GLN A 423 26.31 -5.73 16.76
CA GLN A 423 26.34 -4.39 16.17
C GLN A 423 25.38 -3.43 16.89
N ILE A 424 24.17 -3.90 17.21
CA ILE A 424 23.17 -3.10 17.93
C ILE A 424 23.63 -2.83 19.37
N LEU A 425 24.22 -3.82 20.06
CA LEU A 425 24.76 -3.65 21.40
C LEU A 425 25.96 -2.69 21.45
N VAL A 426 26.84 -2.71 20.45
CA VAL A 426 27.91 -1.72 20.32
C VAL A 426 27.34 -0.31 20.18
N MET A 427 26.30 -0.15 19.35
CA MET A 427 25.62 1.13 19.18
C MET A 427 25.00 1.61 20.49
N ALA A 428 24.33 0.72 21.23
CA ALA A 428 23.77 1.02 22.55
C ALA A 428 24.86 1.33 23.59
N GLY A 429 25.98 0.60 23.59
CA GLY A 429 27.10 0.81 24.53
C GLY A 429 27.90 2.09 24.28
N LEU A 430 27.78 2.68 23.09
CA LEU A 430 28.38 3.96 22.73
C LEU A 430 27.43 5.15 22.86
N SER A 431 26.23 4.93 23.43
CA SER A 431 25.22 5.97 23.59
C SER A 431 25.67 7.13 24.49
N ASP A 432 26.47 6.83 25.51
CA ASP A 432 27.00 7.80 26.48
C ASP A 432 28.43 8.26 26.13
N ALA A 433 28.89 8.02 24.90
CA ALA A 433 30.25 8.38 24.51
C ALA A 433 30.43 9.91 24.46
N ASN A 434 31.56 10.40 24.99
CA ASN A 434 31.93 11.83 24.98
C ASN A 434 31.93 12.48 23.58
N SER A 435 32.06 11.68 22.52
CA SER A 435 31.97 12.13 21.14
C SER A 435 30.96 11.30 20.36
N PRO A 436 29.72 11.80 20.15
CA PRO A 436 28.69 11.08 19.41
C PRO A 436 29.07 10.87 17.94
N ALA A 437 29.78 11.83 17.33
CA ALA A 437 30.34 11.69 15.99
C ALA A 437 31.42 10.59 15.94
N GLY A 438 32.29 10.50 16.96
CA GLY A 438 33.26 9.43 17.10
C GLY A 438 32.61 8.06 17.27
N ALA A 439 31.54 7.98 18.06
CA ALA A 439 30.72 6.76 18.21
C ALA A 439 30.11 6.32 16.87
N ALA A 440 29.50 7.24 16.12
CA ALA A 440 28.91 6.93 14.81
C ALA A 440 29.97 6.49 13.78
N LEU A 441 31.16 7.12 13.77
CA LEU A 441 32.29 6.67 12.95
C LEU A 441 32.78 5.27 13.33
N PHE A 442 32.83 4.96 14.63
CA PHE A 442 33.21 3.64 15.11
C PHE A 442 32.20 2.57 14.69
N VAL A 443 30.90 2.84 14.85
CA VAL A 443 29.82 1.94 14.40
C VAL A 443 29.90 1.72 12.89
N LEU A 444 30.14 2.78 12.10
CA LEU A 444 30.34 2.67 10.66
C LEU A 444 31.55 1.78 10.31
N ALA A 445 32.70 2.01 10.95
CA ALA A 445 33.90 1.23 10.74
C ALA A 445 33.68 -0.25 11.10
N LEU A 446 33.05 -0.54 12.24
CA LEU A 446 32.72 -1.89 12.67
C LEU A 446 31.79 -2.58 11.66
N ALA A 447 30.74 -1.91 11.20
CA ALA A 447 29.82 -2.45 10.21
C ALA A 447 30.54 -2.76 8.88
N ILE A 448 31.49 -1.92 8.45
CA ILE A 448 32.34 -2.16 7.27
C ILE A 448 33.22 -3.40 7.46
N VAL A 449 33.86 -3.53 8.62
CA VAL A 449 34.67 -4.71 8.97
C VAL A 449 33.82 -5.97 8.88
N ILE A 450 32.67 -6.01 9.56
CA ILE A 450 31.77 -7.17 9.55
C ILE A 450 31.27 -7.48 8.13
N TYR A 451 30.93 -6.47 7.34
CA TYR A 451 30.48 -6.64 5.96
C TYR A 451 31.57 -7.25 5.05
N VAL A 452 32.82 -6.82 5.21
CA VAL A 452 33.97 -7.32 4.43
C VAL A 452 34.30 -8.77 4.82
N PHE A 453 34.34 -9.07 6.12
CA PHE A 453 34.72 -10.40 6.62
C PHE A 453 33.57 -11.41 6.65
N GLY A 454 32.31 -10.96 6.67
CA GLY A 454 31.12 -11.80 6.63
C GLY A 454 30.83 -12.30 5.21
N PRO A 455 31.02 -13.59 4.91
CA PRO A 455 30.76 -14.12 3.57
C PRO A 455 29.26 -14.24 3.25
N ASP A 456 28.38 -14.17 4.25
CA ASP A 456 26.95 -14.38 4.08
C ASP A 456 26.20 -13.13 3.59
N ALA A 457 25.25 -13.34 2.67
CA ALA A 457 24.48 -12.26 2.06
C ALA A 457 23.50 -11.59 3.05
N ILE A 458 22.94 -12.34 4.01
CA ILE A 458 22.00 -11.80 5.00
C ILE A 458 22.76 -10.92 5.99
N LEU A 459 23.89 -11.41 6.50
CA LEU A 459 24.75 -10.60 7.38
C LEU A 459 25.23 -9.32 6.69
N ARG A 460 25.67 -9.41 5.43
CA ARG A 460 26.04 -8.21 4.64
C ARG A 460 24.90 -7.23 4.46
N PHE A 461 23.67 -7.70 4.26
CA PHE A 461 22.50 -6.85 4.17
C PHE A 461 22.23 -6.13 5.50
N LEU A 462 22.24 -6.85 6.63
CA LEU A 462 22.02 -6.29 7.96
C LEU A 462 23.13 -5.32 8.40
N SER A 463 24.39 -5.64 8.11
CA SER A 463 25.51 -4.70 8.31
C SER A 463 25.41 -3.48 7.41
N GLY A 464 24.91 -3.63 6.18
CA GLY A 464 24.60 -2.51 5.31
C GLY A 464 23.54 -1.56 5.90
N LEU A 465 22.50 -2.10 6.56
CA LEU A 465 21.54 -1.28 7.31
C LEU A 465 22.19 -0.56 8.50
N THR A 466 23.11 -1.23 9.19
CA THR A 466 23.88 -0.62 10.29
C THR A 466 24.76 0.54 9.79
N MET A 467 25.37 0.39 8.60
CA MET A 467 26.10 1.49 7.95
C MET A 467 25.18 2.68 7.65
N VAL A 468 23.95 2.42 7.17
CA VAL A 468 22.99 3.49 6.89
C VAL A 468 22.62 4.24 8.17
N VAL A 469 22.33 3.52 9.27
CA VAL A 469 22.05 4.15 10.57
C VAL A 469 23.24 5.01 11.01
N ALA A 470 24.47 4.51 10.90
CA ALA A 470 25.65 5.28 11.24
C ALA A 470 25.83 6.53 10.37
N VAL A 471 25.56 6.44 9.05
CA VAL A 471 25.54 7.60 8.15
C VAL A 471 24.48 8.62 8.57
N TYR A 472 23.30 8.17 9.00
CA TYR A 472 22.21 9.05 9.42
C TYR A 472 22.53 9.77 10.74
N LEU A 473 23.17 9.07 11.67
CA LEU A 473 23.68 9.67 12.90
C LEU A 473 24.78 10.71 12.59
N LEU A 474 25.71 10.41 11.69
CA LEU A 474 26.75 11.36 11.29
C LEU A 474 26.18 12.62 10.64
N THR A 475 25.18 12.48 9.77
CA THR A 475 24.50 13.65 9.20
C THR A 475 23.74 14.44 10.24
N ALA A 476 23.22 13.79 11.29
CA ALA A 476 22.55 14.48 12.40
C ALA A 476 23.51 15.36 13.18
N PHE A 477 24.62 14.79 13.62
CA PHE A 477 25.62 15.53 14.38
C PHE A 477 26.37 16.59 13.55
N ALA A 478 26.37 16.47 12.22
CA ALA A 478 26.93 17.51 11.36
C ALA A 478 26.04 18.76 11.25
N VAL A 479 24.73 18.61 11.49
CA VAL A 479 23.73 19.68 11.31
C VAL A 479 23.30 20.28 12.64
N GLU A 480 23.09 19.46 13.66
CA GLU A 480 22.74 19.90 15.01
C GLU A 480 24.02 20.09 15.83
N HIS A 481 24.27 21.32 16.30
CA HIS A 481 25.46 21.64 17.09
C HIS A 481 25.51 20.78 18.36
N ALA A 482 26.72 20.41 18.79
CA ALA A 482 27.03 19.37 19.77
C ALA A 482 26.39 19.51 21.18
N ASP A 483 25.73 20.63 21.48
CA ASP A 483 25.25 20.97 22.83
C ASP A 483 23.75 20.65 23.09
N ALA A 484 23.06 19.95 22.17
CA ALA A 484 21.59 19.81 22.23
C ALA A 484 21.05 18.50 22.84
N TYR A 485 21.91 17.58 23.32
CA TYR A 485 21.51 16.22 23.68
C TYR A 485 22.04 15.75 25.04
N ASP A 486 21.13 15.62 26.01
CA ASP A 486 21.44 15.06 27.33
C ASP A 486 21.50 13.53 27.33
N SER A 487 20.91 12.86 26.32
CA SER A 487 21.04 11.41 26.11
C SER A 487 20.79 10.95 24.66
N LEU A 488 21.33 9.79 24.26
CA LEU A 488 21.06 9.18 22.95
C LEU A 488 19.58 8.81 22.76
N VAL A 489 18.86 8.46 23.83
CA VAL A 489 17.44 8.11 23.75
C VAL A 489 16.61 9.34 23.40
N GLU A 490 16.89 10.49 24.01
CA GLU A 490 16.25 11.75 23.62
C GLU A 490 16.63 12.18 22.20
N ALA A 491 17.89 12.02 21.80
CA ALA A 491 18.32 12.26 20.43
C ALA A 491 17.54 11.40 19.43
N VAL A 492 17.36 10.10 19.70
CA VAL A 492 16.61 9.16 18.85
C VAL A 492 15.11 9.47 18.85
N LEU A 493 14.50 9.80 19.99
CA LEU A 493 13.08 10.16 20.06
C LEU A 493 12.81 11.49 19.32
N ARG A 494 13.69 12.49 19.46
CA ARG A 494 13.61 13.74 18.68
C ARG A 494 13.91 13.54 17.21
N TRP A 495 14.77 12.57 16.87
CA TRP A 495 15.06 12.18 15.50
C TRP A 495 13.84 11.56 14.81
N LEU A 496 13.04 10.77 15.54
CA LEU A 496 11.79 10.16 15.06
C LEU A 496 10.63 11.16 14.91
N LEU A 497 10.66 12.30 15.61
CA LEU A 497 9.64 13.34 15.52
C LEU A 497 9.82 14.17 14.24
N PHE A 498 8.75 14.30 13.46
CA PHE A 498 8.75 15.00 12.18
C PHE A 498 8.66 16.52 12.35
N ASP A 499 9.57 17.26 11.72
CA ASP A 499 9.61 18.72 11.60
C ASP A 499 10.15 19.05 10.20
N ASP A 500 9.54 20.00 9.48
CA ASP A 500 9.91 20.35 8.10
C ASP A 500 11.35 20.88 7.98
N LEU A 501 11.82 21.65 8.98
CA LEU A 501 13.20 22.14 9.01
C LEU A 501 14.20 20.99 9.14
N ARG A 502 13.92 20.04 10.04
CA ARG A 502 14.71 18.82 10.21
C ARG A 502 14.59 17.92 8.98
N GLY A 503 13.40 17.83 8.39
CA GLY A 503 13.17 17.05 7.17
C GLY A 503 14.07 17.50 6.03
N ILE A 504 14.27 18.82 5.86
CA ILE A 504 15.12 19.40 4.82
C ILE A 504 16.62 19.36 5.21
N ALA A 505 16.98 19.73 6.44
CA ALA A 505 18.37 19.91 6.84
C ALA A 505 19.06 18.59 7.25
N LEU A 506 18.32 17.67 7.87
CA LEU A 506 18.83 16.41 8.44
C LEU A 506 18.52 15.21 7.55
N TRP A 507 17.24 14.96 7.30
CA TRP A 507 16.79 13.71 6.67
C TRP A 507 17.03 13.66 5.17
N LEU A 508 16.90 14.81 4.49
CA LEU A 508 17.15 14.91 3.06
C LEU A 508 18.60 14.56 2.67
N PRO A 509 19.67 15.18 3.21
CA PRO A 509 21.03 14.84 2.80
C PRO A 509 21.39 13.38 3.12
N ALA A 510 20.92 12.87 4.26
CA ALA A 510 21.15 11.49 4.68
C ALA A 510 20.51 10.49 3.70
N SER A 511 19.21 10.63 3.43
CA SER A 511 18.47 9.78 2.50
C SER A 511 18.96 9.92 1.05
N LEU A 512 19.43 11.11 0.67
CA LEU A 512 19.99 11.38 -0.65
C LEU A 512 21.32 10.67 -0.84
N LEU A 513 22.22 10.77 0.14
CA LEU A 513 23.51 10.07 0.11
C LEU A 513 23.30 8.57 -0.04
N THR A 514 22.37 7.98 0.73
CA THR A 514 22.09 6.55 0.64
C THR A 514 21.46 6.17 -0.70
N ALA A 515 20.58 7.02 -1.26
CA ALA A 515 20.02 6.82 -2.60
C ALA A 515 21.09 6.83 -3.70
N TRP A 516 22.04 7.77 -3.65
CA TRP A 516 23.16 7.85 -4.60
C TRP A 516 24.09 6.64 -4.50
N VAL A 517 24.45 6.22 -3.29
CA VAL A 517 25.28 5.02 -3.06
C VAL A 517 24.57 3.78 -3.60
N ALA A 518 23.27 3.62 -3.33
CA ALA A 518 22.49 2.51 -3.86
C ALA A 518 22.44 2.51 -5.41
N ALA A 519 22.15 3.66 -6.01
CA ALA A 519 22.08 3.80 -7.47
C ALA A 519 23.43 3.46 -8.12
N LEU A 520 24.54 3.99 -7.56
CA LEU A 520 25.88 3.69 -8.04
C LEU A 520 26.23 2.21 -7.88
N ALA A 521 25.90 1.61 -6.73
CA ALA A 521 26.14 0.21 -6.45
C ALA A 521 25.40 -0.68 -7.46
N PHE A 522 24.14 -0.39 -7.77
CA PHE A 522 23.38 -1.11 -8.80
C PHE A 522 23.95 -0.92 -10.21
N LEU A 523 24.38 0.28 -10.58
CA LEU A 523 24.95 0.56 -11.90
C LEU A 523 26.33 -0.10 -12.10
N CYS A 524 27.15 -0.19 -11.05
CA CYS A 524 28.47 -0.80 -11.12
C CYS A 524 28.41 -2.34 -11.06
N ASN A 525 27.41 -2.90 -10.37
CA ASN A 525 27.31 -4.34 -10.09
C ASN A 525 27.46 -5.26 -11.34
N PRO A 526 26.82 -4.99 -12.50
CA PRO A 526 26.97 -5.82 -13.69
C PRO A 526 28.40 -5.83 -14.26
N ARG A 527 29.18 -4.78 -14.01
CA ARG A 527 30.55 -4.61 -14.52
C ARG A 527 31.61 -5.30 -13.66
N LEU A 528 31.22 -5.77 -12.47
CA LEU A 528 32.14 -6.39 -11.51
C LEU A 528 32.28 -7.90 -11.72
N PRO A 529 33.44 -8.49 -11.35
CA PRO A 529 33.63 -9.94 -11.30
C PRO A 529 32.69 -10.60 -10.27
N ALA A 530 32.34 -11.86 -10.49
CA ALA A 530 31.31 -12.59 -9.73
C ALA A 530 31.42 -12.42 -8.20
N ARG A 531 32.62 -12.62 -7.63
CA ARG A 531 32.85 -12.48 -6.18
C ARG A 531 32.50 -11.08 -5.62
N ARG A 532 32.85 -10.01 -6.35
CA ARG A 532 32.52 -8.62 -5.94
C ARG A 532 31.07 -8.28 -6.23
N ARG A 533 30.50 -8.86 -7.29
CA ARG A 533 29.08 -8.72 -7.65
C ARG A 533 28.17 -9.24 -6.53
N ASP A 534 28.47 -10.42 -6.00
CA ASP A 534 27.67 -11.03 -4.93
C ASP A 534 27.83 -10.31 -3.58
N ALA A 535 29.01 -9.70 -3.35
CA ALA A 535 29.22 -8.86 -2.18
C ALA A 535 28.42 -7.55 -2.26
N LEU A 536 28.51 -6.83 -3.37
CA LEU A 536 27.92 -5.49 -3.53
C LEU A 536 26.38 -5.50 -3.54
N LEU A 537 25.75 -6.61 -3.93
CA LEU A 537 24.30 -6.69 -4.10
C LEU A 537 23.52 -6.48 -2.79
N PRO A 538 23.82 -7.17 -1.67
CA PRO A 538 23.25 -6.87 -0.35
C PRO A 538 23.36 -5.40 0.06
N LEU A 539 24.51 -4.77 -0.19
CA LEU A 539 24.73 -3.35 0.14
C LEU A 539 23.77 -2.45 -0.66
N ALA A 540 23.70 -2.66 -1.98
CA ALA A 540 22.81 -1.90 -2.85
C ALA A 540 21.35 -1.98 -2.40
N TRP A 541 20.89 -3.16 -1.95
CA TRP A 541 19.55 -3.36 -1.41
C TRP A 541 19.33 -2.68 -0.07
N SER A 542 20.27 -2.81 0.88
CA SER A 542 20.16 -2.17 2.19
C SER A 542 20.05 -0.65 2.06
N PHE A 543 20.90 -0.04 1.23
CA PHE A 543 20.88 1.40 0.98
C PHE A 543 19.63 1.85 0.22
N ALA A 544 19.16 1.11 -0.79
CA ALA A 544 17.95 1.47 -1.53
C ALA A 544 16.68 1.41 -0.67
N LEU A 545 16.54 0.36 0.15
CA LEU A 545 15.39 0.21 1.05
C LEU A 545 15.42 1.30 2.13
N ALA A 546 16.58 1.56 2.73
CA ALA A 546 16.71 2.59 3.75
C ALA A 546 16.49 4.01 3.19
N ALA A 547 17.05 4.32 2.01
CA ALA A 547 16.80 5.59 1.32
C ALA A 547 15.30 5.81 1.08
N GLN A 548 14.59 4.78 0.59
CA GLN A 548 13.16 4.89 0.31
C GLN A 548 12.30 4.93 1.58
N ALA A 549 12.69 4.23 2.65
CA ALA A 549 11.95 4.25 3.92
C ALA A 549 12.09 5.61 4.63
N SER A 550 13.31 6.15 4.67
CA SER A 550 13.62 7.41 5.35
C SER A 550 13.18 8.66 4.61
N VAL A 551 12.96 8.60 3.28
CA VAL A 551 12.50 9.78 2.52
C VAL A 551 11.11 10.28 2.96
N VAL A 552 10.32 9.46 3.65
CA VAL A 552 9.05 9.89 4.24
C VAL A 552 9.26 10.94 5.33
N LEU A 553 10.42 10.91 6.00
CA LEU A 553 10.84 11.88 6.99
C LEU A 553 11.61 13.06 6.36
N ALA A 554 12.00 12.94 5.08
CA ALA A 554 12.62 14.03 4.34
C ALA A 554 11.55 15.02 3.85
N ALA A 555 11.88 16.30 3.91
CA ALA A 555 11.03 17.37 3.40
C ALA A 555 11.70 18.04 2.18
N GLY A 556 10.90 18.72 1.39
CA GLY A 556 11.35 19.48 0.24
C GLY A 556 10.43 20.67 0.00
N VAL A 557 10.86 21.59 -0.85
CA VAL A 557 10.10 22.79 -1.20
C VAL A 557 9.82 22.82 -2.70
N PRO A 558 8.71 23.42 -3.15
CA PRO A 558 8.47 23.62 -4.56
C PRO A 558 9.51 24.57 -5.18
N VAL A 559 9.70 24.47 -6.50
CA VAL A 559 10.76 25.19 -7.24
C VAL A 559 10.73 26.71 -7.01
N TRP A 560 9.55 27.31 -6.89
CA TRP A 560 9.42 28.75 -6.69
C TRP A 560 9.82 29.23 -5.29
N GLN A 561 9.95 28.33 -4.31
CA GLN A 561 10.46 28.66 -2.96
C GLN A 561 11.98 28.48 -2.83
N LEU A 562 12.66 27.99 -3.86
CA LEU A 562 14.13 27.83 -3.83
C LEU A 562 14.91 29.13 -3.56
N PRO A 563 14.52 30.31 -4.07
CA PRO A 563 15.23 31.54 -3.73
C PRO A 563 15.15 31.89 -2.24
N ALA A 564 14.00 31.66 -1.61
CA ALA A 564 13.82 31.88 -0.17
C ALA A 564 14.63 30.85 0.64
N LEU A 565 14.62 29.58 0.23
CA LEU A 565 15.43 28.55 0.86
C LEU A 565 16.93 28.79 0.69
N TRP A 566 17.37 29.36 -0.44
CA TRP A 566 18.78 29.73 -0.63
C TRP A 566 19.23 30.78 0.39
N GLN A 567 18.39 31.76 0.68
CA GLN A 567 18.66 32.79 1.68
C GLN A 567 18.65 32.23 3.11
N ALA A 568 17.75 31.28 3.41
CA ALA A 568 17.63 30.68 4.74
C ALA A 568 18.70 29.60 5.01
N HIS A 569 18.90 28.67 4.08
CA HIS A 569 19.85 27.57 4.19
C HIS A 569 20.31 27.07 2.80
N ALA A 570 21.32 27.71 2.22
CA ALA A 570 21.85 27.40 0.89
C ALA A 570 22.21 25.92 0.63
N PRO A 571 22.79 25.14 1.58
CA PRO A 571 23.09 23.72 1.37
C PRO A 571 21.88 22.88 0.95
N SER A 572 20.68 23.19 1.48
CA SER A 572 19.45 22.48 1.13
C SER A 572 19.06 22.58 -0.33
N VAL A 573 19.32 23.73 -0.95
CA VAL A 573 19.07 23.91 -2.38
C VAL A 573 19.97 23.00 -3.21
N VAL A 574 21.22 22.80 -2.77
CA VAL A 574 22.15 21.85 -3.40
C VAL A 574 21.65 20.41 -3.24
N TYR A 575 21.16 20.03 -2.05
CA TYR A 575 20.57 18.71 -1.84
C TYR A 575 19.35 18.48 -2.74
N LEU A 576 18.45 19.45 -2.83
CA LEU A 576 17.28 19.38 -3.72
C LEU A 576 17.69 19.32 -5.21
N ALA A 577 18.72 20.05 -5.63
CA ALA A 577 19.27 19.91 -6.98
C ALA A 577 19.79 18.48 -7.22
N LEU A 578 20.50 17.90 -6.25
CA LEU A 578 20.99 16.52 -6.33
C LEU A 578 19.87 15.47 -6.35
N VAL A 579 18.72 15.73 -5.72
CA VAL A 579 17.50 14.90 -5.86
C VAL A 579 17.02 14.89 -7.31
N VAL A 580 16.98 16.05 -7.98
CA VAL A 580 16.58 16.15 -9.39
C VAL A 580 17.60 15.46 -10.30
N VAL A 581 18.89 15.59 -10.00
CA VAL A 581 19.98 15.00 -10.80
C VAL A 581 20.02 13.49 -10.69
N LEU A 582 19.60 12.89 -9.57
CA LEU A 582 19.65 11.43 -9.35
C LEU A 582 18.99 10.59 -10.47
N PRO A 583 17.69 10.73 -10.78
CA PRO A 583 17.05 9.96 -11.85
C PRO A 583 17.61 10.31 -13.24
N VAL A 584 18.09 11.54 -13.43
CA VAL A 584 18.69 12.02 -14.69
C VAL A 584 20.03 11.32 -14.94
N ALA A 585 20.91 11.30 -13.94
CA ALA A 585 22.22 10.65 -14.01
C ALA A 585 22.08 9.14 -14.24
N VAL A 586 21.12 8.51 -13.55
CA VAL A 586 20.77 7.10 -13.76
C VAL A 586 20.26 6.85 -15.17
N ALA A 587 19.39 7.72 -15.70
CA ALA A 587 18.91 7.60 -17.08
C ALA A 587 20.07 7.69 -18.08
N ILE A 588 20.96 8.67 -17.93
CA ILE A 588 22.13 8.83 -18.78
C ILE A 588 23.04 7.59 -18.70
N ALA A 589 23.32 7.08 -17.49
CA ALA A 589 24.16 5.91 -17.28
C ALA A 589 23.61 4.63 -17.92
N LEU A 590 22.28 4.48 -17.99
CA LEU A 590 21.61 3.34 -18.61
C LEU A 590 21.47 3.47 -20.14
N LEU A 591 21.27 4.69 -20.64
CA LEU A 591 21.04 4.96 -22.07
C LEU A 591 22.36 5.14 -22.84
N HIS A 592 23.43 5.62 -22.19
CA HIS A 592 24.71 5.88 -22.84
C HIS A 592 25.37 4.63 -23.44
N PRO A 593 25.41 3.45 -22.76
CA PRO A 593 25.91 2.22 -23.38
C PRO A 593 25.07 1.78 -24.60
N ARG A 594 23.79 2.16 -24.63
CA ARG A 594 22.81 1.83 -25.69
C ARG A 594 22.73 2.92 -26.77
N ARG A 595 23.72 3.81 -26.82
CA ARG A 595 23.81 4.93 -27.78
C ARG A 595 24.06 4.50 -29.23
N ALA A 596 24.20 3.22 -29.55
CA ALA A 596 24.17 2.78 -30.95
C ALA A 596 22.73 2.51 -31.40
N ALA A 597 21.90 1.95 -30.51
CA ALA A 597 20.54 1.50 -30.82
C ALA A 597 19.45 2.56 -30.61
N LEU A 598 19.62 3.48 -29.66
CA LEU A 598 18.56 4.43 -29.26
C LEU A 598 18.60 5.73 -30.07
N GLY A 599 17.47 6.27 -30.52
CA GLY A 599 17.46 7.58 -31.22
C GLY A 599 17.74 8.77 -30.29
N ARG A 600 18.22 9.90 -30.84
CA ARG A 600 18.50 11.15 -30.07
C ARG A 600 17.32 11.60 -29.20
N GLY A 601 16.09 11.46 -29.71
CA GLY A 601 14.87 11.81 -28.97
C GLY A 601 14.68 11.03 -27.66
N LEU A 602 15.03 9.74 -27.61
CA LEU A 602 14.96 8.98 -26.35
C LEU A 602 16.14 9.32 -25.42
N ARG A 603 17.34 9.52 -25.99
CA ARG A 603 18.55 9.78 -25.20
C ARG A 603 18.49 11.09 -24.43
N TYR A 604 17.93 12.14 -25.02
CA TYR A 604 17.81 13.46 -24.38
C TYR A 604 16.41 13.69 -23.80
N GLY A 605 15.36 13.15 -24.44
CA GLY A 605 13.99 13.34 -23.97
C GLY A 605 13.68 12.61 -22.66
N VAL A 606 14.24 11.42 -22.42
CA VAL A 606 14.02 10.69 -21.15
C VAL A 606 14.67 11.41 -19.96
N PRO A 607 15.98 11.75 -19.98
CA PRO A 607 16.58 12.51 -18.90
C PRO A 607 15.93 13.88 -18.69
N LEU A 608 15.58 14.61 -19.77
CA LEU A 608 14.88 15.89 -19.66
C LEU A 608 13.50 15.73 -19.01
N GLY A 609 12.72 14.74 -19.44
CA GLY A 609 11.42 14.46 -18.85
C GLY A 609 11.50 14.11 -17.36
N LEU A 610 12.51 13.33 -16.96
CA LEU A 610 12.78 13.01 -15.56
C LEU A 610 13.23 14.24 -14.76
N ALA A 611 14.05 15.12 -15.33
CA ALA A 611 14.45 16.37 -14.68
C ALA A 611 13.24 17.26 -14.40
N VAL A 612 12.37 17.46 -15.40
CA VAL A 612 11.14 18.25 -15.24
C VAL A 612 10.20 17.61 -14.21
N LEU A 613 10.03 16.29 -14.24
CA LEU A 613 9.16 15.59 -13.30
C LEU A 613 9.71 15.61 -11.86
N ALA A 614 11.01 15.42 -11.68
CA ALA A 614 11.65 15.49 -10.37
C ALA A 614 11.67 16.92 -9.82
N ALA A 615 11.86 17.94 -10.66
CA ALA A 615 11.74 19.34 -10.27
C ALA A 615 10.28 19.70 -9.92
N PHE A 616 9.30 19.19 -10.65
CA PHE A 616 7.88 19.39 -10.32
C PHE A 616 7.53 18.82 -8.93
N TRP A 617 8.09 17.66 -8.58
CA TRP A 617 7.90 17.00 -7.29
C TRP A 617 8.98 17.33 -6.25
N LEU A 618 9.59 18.52 -6.34
CA LEU A 618 10.66 18.89 -5.41
C LEU A 618 10.18 19.05 -3.97
N SER A 619 8.88 19.36 -3.78
CA SER A 619 8.20 19.33 -2.48
C SER A 619 8.13 17.92 -1.88
N TRP A 620 8.28 16.88 -2.69
CA TRP A 620 8.25 15.48 -2.27
C TRP A 620 9.35 14.63 -2.92
N PRO A 621 10.61 14.74 -2.42
CA PRO A 621 11.80 14.07 -2.96
C PRO A 621 11.65 12.55 -3.17
N GLY A 622 10.81 11.90 -2.38
CA GLY A 622 10.54 10.46 -2.48
C GLY A 622 10.06 10.02 -3.87
N VAL A 623 9.40 10.89 -4.63
CA VAL A 623 8.97 10.60 -6.01
C VAL A 623 10.19 10.41 -6.93
N ALA A 624 11.23 11.23 -6.79
CA ALA A 624 12.45 11.10 -7.59
C ALA A 624 13.19 9.78 -7.31
N TYR A 625 13.18 9.32 -6.05
CA TYR A 625 13.79 8.04 -5.67
C TYR A 625 12.98 6.87 -6.25
N ALA A 626 11.65 6.92 -6.14
CA ALA A 626 10.77 5.91 -6.72
C ALA A 626 10.95 5.78 -8.24
N LEU A 627 11.05 6.91 -8.95
CA LEU A 627 11.35 6.93 -10.39
C LEU A 627 12.73 6.35 -10.71
N THR A 628 13.72 6.61 -9.85
CA THR A 628 15.08 6.04 -9.97
C THR A 628 15.06 4.51 -9.87
N TRP A 629 14.33 3.94 -8.91
CA TRP A 629 14.19 2.49 -8.74
C TRP A 629 13.42 1.84 -9.89
N LEU A 630 12.35 2.48 -10.38
CA LEU A 630 11.65 2.03 -11.59
C LEU A 630 12.59 1.98 -12.80
N LEU A 631 13.40 3.02 -12.99
CA LEU A 631 14.29 3.12 -14.14
C LEU A 631 15.48 2.16 -14.06
N LEU A 632 16.12 2.02 -12.88
CA LEU A 632 17.19 1.04 -12.66
C LEU A 632 16.67 -0.39 -12.80
N GLY A 633 15.52 -0.69 -12.20
CA GLY A 633 14.89 -2.01 -12.27
C GLY A 633 14.61 -2.42 -13.71
N PHE A 634 14.07 -1.51 -14.52
CA PHE A 634 13.86 -1.77 -15.95
C PHE A 634 15.17 -1.83 -16.73
N GLY A 635 16.03 -0.82 -16.57
CA GLY A 635 17.27 -0.67 -17.34
C GLY A 635 18.26 -1.83 -17.13
N LEU A 636 18.35 -2.33 -15.90
CA LEU A 636 19.21 -3.46 -15.52
C LEU A 636 18.51 -4.83 -15.58
N GLN A 637 17.26 -4.89 -16.05
CA GLN A 637 16.44 -6.12 -16.11
C GLN A 637 16.30 -6.81 -14.73
N ARG A 638 16.12 -6.01 -13.68
CA ARG A 638 15.94 -6.48 -12.28
C ARG A 638 14.49 -6.29 -11.85
N ALA A 639 13.70 -7.35 -12.02
CA ALA A 639 12.27 -7.36 -11.69
C ALA A 639 11.96 -6.95 -10.24
N ARG A 640 12.80 -7.35 -9.28
CA ARG A 640 12.63 -6.99 -7.85
C ARG A 640 12.79 -5.49 -7.63
N LEU A 641 13.80 -4.88 -8.24
CA LEU A 641 14.06 -3.44 -8.12
C LEU A 641 12.97 -2.62 -8.83
N PHE A 642 12.47 -3.13 -9.95
CA PHE A 642 11.33 -2.54 -10.63
C PHE A 642 10.08 -2.54 -9.74
N ARG A 643 9.78 -3.67 -9.07
CA ARG A 643 8.66 -3.75 -8.10
C ARG A 643 8.86 -2.84 -6.90
N LEU A 644 10.09 -2.72 -6.38
CA LEU A 644 10.38 -1.75 -5.33
C LEU A 644 9.98 -0.34 -5.78
N GLY A 645 10.33 0.06 -7.00
CA GLY A 645 9.91 1.35 -7.56
C GLY A 645 8.39 1.50 -7.67
N GLN A 646 7.67 0.45 -8.06
CA GLN A 646 6.19 0.48 -8.11
C GLN A 646 5.57 0.65 -6.72
N ILE A 647 6.04 -0.12 -5.73
CA ILE A 647 5.60 -0.01 -4.34
C ILE A 647 5.96 1.38 -3.78
N ALA A 648 7.16 1.88 -4.06
CA ALA A 648 7.62 3.19 -3.63
C ALA A 648 6.72 4.31 -4.15
N VAL A 649 6.29 4.27 -5.43
CA VAL A 649 5.32 5.26 -5.95
C VAL A 649 4.00 5.20 -5.17
N LEU A 650 3.46 4.01 -4.92
CA LEU A 650 2.20 3.85 -4.20
C LEU A 650 2.31 4.35 -2.75
N LEU A 651 3.41 4.02 -2.07
CA LEU A 651 3.69 4.52 -0.71
C LEU A 651 3.86 6.03 -0.71
N CYS A 652 4.59 6.61 -1.66
CA CYS A 652 4.74 8.06 -1.77
C CYS A 652 3.38 8.76 -1.92
N LEU A 653 2.45 8.19 -2.69
CA LEU A 653 1.09 8.72 -2.83
C LEU A 653 0.27 8.59 -1.54
N ALA A 654 0.36 7.43 -0.87
CA ALA A 654 -0.32 7.22 0.39
C ALA A 654 0.16 8.22 1.45
N PHE A 655 1.47 8.33 1.68
CA PHE A 655 2.03 9.28 2.63
C PHE A 655 1.75 10.74 2.25
N TYR A 656 1.79 11.09 0.96
CA TYR A 656 1.45 12.43 0.50
C TYR A 656 -0.01 12.82 0.80
N TYR A 657 -0.95 11.87 0.68
CA TYR A 657 -2.35 12.09 1.07
C TYR A 657 -2.46 12.44 2.55
N TYR A 658 -1.79 11.68 3.43
CA TYR A 658 -1.84 11.83 4.89
C TYR A 658 -1.03 13.00 5.47
N ARG A 659 -0.34 13.79 4.64
CA ARG A 659 0.44 14.93 5.11
C ARG A 659 -0.47 16.13 5.39
N LEU A 660 -0.69 16.48 6.66
CA LEU A 660 -1.73 17.44 7.06
C LEU A 660 -1.36 18.92 6.88
N ASP A 661 -0.10 19.19 6.57
CA ASP A 661 0.47 20.53 6.36
C ASP A 661 -0.02 21.20 5.06
N THR A 662 -0.47 20.40 4.10
CA THR A 662 -0.79 20.84 2.73
C THR A 662 -2.27 20.63 2.43
N PRO A 663 -3.00 21.70 2.05
CA PRO A 663 -4.42 21.59 1.73
C PRO A 663 -4.70 20.55 0.64
N LEU A 664 -5.77 19.77 0.81
CA LEU A 664 -6.22 18.74 -0.13
C LEU A 664 -6.45 19.30 -1.53
N LEU A 665 -6.97 20.52 -1.60
CA LEU A 665 -7.16 21.22 -2.87
C LEU A 665 -5.82 21.43 -3.61
N TYR A 666 -4.82 21.93 -2.90
CA TYR A 666 -3.50 22.16 -3.47
C TYR A 666 -2.85 20.84 -3.91
N LYS A 667 -3.03 19.76 -3.14
CA LYS A 667 -2.62 18.40 -3.54
C LYS A 667 -3.30 17.94 -4.82
N ALA A 668 -4.61 18.16 -4.95
CA ALA A 668 -5.36 17.80 -6.15
C ALA A 668 -4.81 18.51 -7.40
N ALA A 669 -4.52 19.81 -7.30
CA ALA A 669 -3.95 20.59 -8.39
C ALA A 669 -2.55 20.08 -8.81
N LEU A 670 -1.67 19.79 -7.85
CA LEU A 670 -0.35 19.24 -8.13
C LEU A 670 -0.41 17.84 -8.76
N LEU A 671 -1.26 16.95 -8.23
CA LEU A 671 -1.45 15.61 -8.76
C LEU A 671 -2.03 15.67 -10.18
N ALA A 672 -3.01 16.53 -10.44
CA ALA A 672 -3.58 16.74 -11.77
C ALA A 672 -2.54 17.31 -12.75
N GLY A 673 -1.75 18.30 -12.30
CA GLY A 673 -0.66 18.90 -13.08
C GLY A 673 0.42 17.88 -13.46
N ALA A 674 0.87 17.05 -12.51
CA ALA A 674 1.83 15.97 -12.77
C ALA A 674 1.26 14.89 -13.70
N GLY A 675 -0.01 14.51 -13.51
CA GLY A 675 -0.71 13.56 -14.38
C GLY A 675 -0.80 14.08 -15.82
N GLY A 676 -1.22 15.33 -15.98
CA GLY A 676 -1.26 16.02 -17.26
C GLY A 676 0.12 16.13 -17.92
N LEU A 677 1.15 16.51 -17.16
CA LEU A 677 2.54 16.58 -17.61
C LEU A 677 3.03 15.23 -18.16
N LEU A 678 2.77 14.13 -17.47
CA LEU A 678 3.13 12.78 -17.95
C LEU A 678 2.41 12.40 -19.25
N LEU A 679 1.14 12.77 -19.39
CA LEU A 679 0.37 12.54 -20.62
C LEU A 679 0.87 13.42 -21.78
N LEU A 680 1.26 14.67 -21.51
CA LEU A 680 1.89 15.56 -22.49
C LEU A 680 3.25 15.03 -22.93
N MET A 681 4.11 14.61 -21.99
CA MET A 681 5.40 13.98 -22.30
C MET A 681 5.20 12.72 -23.14
N ARG A 682 4.19 11.91 -22.83
CA ARG A 682 3.80 10.76 -23.65
C ARG A 682 3.41 11.20 -25.06
N MET A 683 2.54 12.20 -25.21
CA MET A 683 2.13 12.71 -26.52
C MET A 683 3.35 13.20 -27.32
N ALA A 684 4.28 13.94 -26.69
CA ALA A 684 5.50 14.41 -27.34
C ALA A 684 6.38 13.26 -27.86
N VAL A 685 6.58 12.19 -27.07
CA VAL A 685 7.38 11.02 -27.47
C VAL A 685 6.79 10.30 -28.71
N TRP A 686 5.46 10.37 -28.90
CA TRP A 686 4.74 9.66 -29.94
C TRP A 686 4.33 10.53 -31.15
N ALA A 687 4.04 11.81 -30.95
CA ALA A 687 3.64 12.75 -32.00
C ALA A 687 4.83 13.27 -32.80
N VAL A 688 5.96 13.58 -32.14
CA VAL A 688 7.15 14.16 -32.79
C VAL A 688 7.72 13.26 -33.91
N PRO A 689 7.80 11.92 -33.78
CA PRO A 689 8.24 11.07 -34.88
C PRO A 689 7.26 11.02 -36.07
N ARG A 690 5.94 11.09 -35.81
CA ARG A 690 4.90 11.09 -36.85
C ARG A 690 4.91 12.39 -37.65
N LEU A 691 5.07 13.52 -36.95
CA LEU A 691 5.21 14.85 -37.57
C LEU A 691 6.48 14.97 -38.43
N ARG A 692 7.52 14.18 -38.12
CA ARG A 692 8.76 14.10 -38.90
C ARG A 692 8.71 13.07 -40.05
N GLY A 693 7.53 12.55 -40.40
CA GLY A 693 7.35 11.64 -41.53
C GLY A 693 7.98 10.25 -41.34
N VAL A 694 8.31 9.85 -40.11
CA VAL A 694 8.84 8.50 -39.85
C VAL A 694 7.68 7.51 -39.95
N ALA A 695 7.72 6.64 -40.96
CA ALA A 695 6.70 5.60 -41.16
C ALA A 695 6.51 4.77 -39.88
N PRO A 696 5.25 4.54 -39.44
CA PRO A 696 4.98 3.68 -38.30
C PRO A 696 5.52 2.27 -38.63
N LEU A 697 6.19 1.66 -37.65
CA LEU A 697 6.53 0.24 -37.74
C LEU A 697 5.21 -0.54 -37.95
N ARG A 698 5.23 -1.55 -38.82
CA ARG A 698 4.10 -2.49 -38.97
C ARG A 698 3.77 -3.06 -37.59
N GLU A 699 2.71 -2.55 -36.97
CA GLU A 699 2.12 -3.16 -35.79
C GLU A 699 1.44 -4.45 -36.24
N SER A 700 1.47 -5.47 -35.37
CA SER A 700 0.63 -6.66 -35.51
C SER A 700 -0.81 -6.27 -35.81
N ALA A 701 -1.47 -7.03 -36.69
CA ALA A 701 -2.88 -6.81 -37.00
C ALA A 701 -3.68 -6.67 -35.70
N PRO A 702 -4.56 -5.65 -35.58
CA PRO A 702 -5.32 -5.44 -34.35
C PRO A 702 -6.11 -6.69 -34.00
N ALA A 703 -6.06 -7.07 -32.71
CA ALA A 703 -6.95 -8.07 -32.17
C ALA A 703 -8.39 -7.65 -32.49
N GLN A 704 -9.20 -8.61 -32.95
CA GLN A 704 -10.56 -8.34 -33.40
C GLN A 704 -11.34 -7.57 -32.32
N PRO A 705 -12.11 -6.54 -32.71
CA PRO A 705 -12.95 -5.81 -31.77
C PRO A 705 -13.94 -6.79 -31.12
N ALA A 706 -14.10 -6.68 -29.80
CA ALA A 706 -15.04 -7.50 -29.04
C ALA A 706 -16.26 -6.63 -28.70
N PRO A 707 -17.27 -6.52 -29.59
CA PRO A 707 -18.37 -5.58 -29.43
C PRO A 707 -19.17 -5.83 -28.14
N TRP A 708 -19.25 -7.07 -27.66
CA TRP A 708 -19.89 -7.40 -26.39
C TRP A 708 -19.17 -6.74 -25.19
N ARG A 709 -17.84 -6.59 -25.22
CA ARG A 709 -17.08 -5.92 -24.14
C ARG A 709 -17.34 -4.42 -24.15
N ALA A 710 -17.39 -3.82 -25.33
CA ALA A 710 -17.79 -2.43 -25.50
C ALA A 710 -19.23 -2.24 -25.00
N GLY A 711 -20.16 -3.15 -25.35
CA GLY A 711 -21.53 -3.17 -24.85
C GLY A 711 -21.61 -3.23 -23.32
N LEU A 712 -20.81 -4.08 -22.67
CA LEU A 712 -20.74 -4.13 -21.19
C LEU A 712 -20.22 -2.84 -20.57
N ILE A 713 -19.23 -2.18 -21.19
CA ILE A 713 -18.71 -0.90 -20.70
C ILE A 713 -19.79 0.18 -20.81
N ALA A 714 -20.49 0.25 -21.95
CA ALA A 714 -21.59 1.19 -22.16
C ALA A 714 -22.75 0.95 -21.19
N ALA A 715 -23.19 -0.32 -21.04
CA ALA A 715 -24.22 -0.71 -20.10
C ALA A 715 -23.83 -0.38 -18.65
N GLY A 716 -22.58 -0.66 -18.27
CA GLY A 716 -22.05 -0.30 -16.95
C GLY A 716 -22.03 1.21 -16.71
N LEU A 717 -21.66 2.01 -17.73
CA LEU A 717 -21.67 3.48 -17.63
C LEU A 717 -23.09 4.03 -17.48
N LEU A 718 -24.04 3.54 -18.27
CA LEU A 718 -25.46 3.92 -18.15
C LEU A 718 -26.03 3.52 -16.79
N LEU A 719 -25.69 2.33 -16.30
CA LEU A 719 -26.09 1.87 -14.97
C LEU A 719 -25.53 2.79 -13.87
N CYS A 720 -24.24 3.13 -13.93
CA CYS A 720 -23.60 4.03 -12.96
C CYS A 720 -24.26 5.40 -12.94
N LEU A 721 -24.50 6.00 -14.12
CA LEU A 721 -25.18 7.30 -14.23
C LEU A 721 -26.64 7.21 -13.78
N GLY A 722 -27.36 6.15 -14.13
CA GLY A 722 -28.74 5.93 -13.71
C GLY A 722 -28.90 5.80 -12.20
N VAL A 723 -28.01 5.03 -11.56
CA VAL A 723 -28.01 4.87 -10.09
C VAL A 723 -27.62 6.19 -9.41
N ALA A 724 -26.58 6.87 -9.88
CA ALA A 724 -26.16 8.16 -9.33
C ALA A 724 -27.25 9.24 -9.43
N ASN A 725 -27.89 9.38 -10.60
CA ASN A 725 -28.91 10.41 -10.80
C ASN A 725 -30.24 10.06 -10.10
N THR A 726 -30.62 8.79 -10.02
CA THR A 726 -31.76 8.37 -9.18
C THR A 726 -31.49 8.67 -7.70
N ALA A 727 -30.27 8.40 -7.22
CA ALA A 727 -29.87 8.70 -5.85
C ALA A 727 -29.92 10.21 -5.54
N ILE A 728 -29.45 11.05 -6.48
CA ILE A 728 -29.54 12.52 -6.40
C ILE A 728 -31.00 12.96 -6.38
N TRP A 729 -31.81 12.47 -7.32
CA TRP A 729 -33.23 12.84 -7.42
C TRP A 729 -34.02 12.51 -6.15
N GLN A 730 -33.84 11.32 -5.58
CA GLN A 730 -34.48 10.93 -4.31
C GLN A 730 -34.13 11.90 -3.16
N ARG A 731 -32.86 12.32 -3.08
CA ARG A 731 -32.38 13.23 -2.03
C ARG A 731 -32.89 14.67 -2.24
N GLU A 732 -32.97 15.13 -3.49
CA GLU A 732 -33.58 16.42 -3.81
C GLU A 732 -35.09 16.42 -3.52
N GLN A 733 -35.79 15.31 -3.79
CA GLN A 733 -37.21 15.18 -3.42
C GLN A 733 -37.42 15.25 -1.91
N LEU A 734 -36.57 14.57 -1.12
CA LEU A 734 -36.59 14.63 0.34
C LEU A 734 -36.29 16.04 0.86
N LEU A 735 -35.35 16.76 0.24
CA LEU A 735 -35.06 18.15 0.59
C LEU A 735 -36.23 19.10 0.30
N ALA A 736 -36.96 18.86 -0.79
CA ALA A 736 -38.09 19.70 -1.21
C ALA A 736 -39.38 19.44 -0.42
N HIS A 737 -39.69 18.17 -0.13
CA HIS A 737 -40.99 17.77 0.44
C HIS A 737 -40.89 17.27 1.89
N GLY A 738 -39.70 16.98 2.41
CA GLY A 738 -39.53 16.46 3.77
C GLY A 738 -39.88 17.47 4.86
N GLN A 739 -40.43 16.98 5.97
CA GLN A 739 -40.73 17.79 7.15
C GLN A 739 -39.44 18.23 7.85
N VAL A 740 -39.41 19.47 8.35
CA VAL A 740 -38.27 20.02 9.09
C VAL A 740 -38.28 19.49 10.52
N VAL A 741 -37.18 18.90 10.95
CA VAL A 741 -36.97 18.42 12.33
C VAL A 741 -35.64 18.98 12.83
N ARG A 742 -35.63 19.60 14.01
CA ARG A 742 -34.39 20.09 14.64
C ARG A 742 -34.04 19.21 15.83
N LEU A 743 -32.82 18.69 15.87
CA LEU A 743 -32.32 17.89 16.98
C LEU A 743 -31.12 18.57 17.64
N GLU A 744 -31.07 18.48 18.97
CA GLU A 744 -29.94 18.99 19.76
C GLU A 744 -28.71 18.07 19.67
N LEU A 745 -27.53 18.68 19.59
CA LEU A 745 -26.24 17.98 19.54
C LEU A 745 -25.62 17.89 20.94
N ALA A 746 -25.45 16.66 21.44
CA ALA A 746 -24.93 16.34 22.76
C ALA A 746 -23.39 16.40 22.87
N SER A 747 -22.67 15.97 21.84
CA SER A 747 -21.21 16.14 21.78
C SER A 747 -20.76 16.36 20.33
N ARG A 748 -19.66 17.10 20.20
CA ARG A 748 -19.04 17.51 18.94
C ARG A 748 -17.55 17.32 19.08
N ASP A 749 -16.98 16.47 18.24
CA ASP A 749 -15.53 16.40 18.09
C ASP A 749 -15.17 16.97 16.71
N PRO A 750 -14.47 18.11 16.64
CA PRO A 750 -14.16 18.77 15.38
C PRO A 750 -13.13 18.04 14.52
N ARG A 751 -12.64 16.85 14.89
CA ARG A 751 -11.55 16.19 14.14
C ARG A 751 -11.81 14.73 13.79
N SER A 752 -11.90 14.48 12.49
CA SER A 752 -11.20 13.35 11.88
C SER A 752 -10.89 13.65 10.41
N LEU A 753 -9.61 13.51 10.05
CA LEU A 753 -8.99 14.07 8.83
C LEU A 753 -9.02 13.10 7.63
N LEU A 754 -9.75 11.99 7.75
CA LEU A 754 -9.58 10.84 6.88
C LEU A 754 -10.34 10.93 5.55
N GLN A 755 -11.43 11.69 5.54
CA GLN A 755 -12.37 11.81 4.42
C GLN A 755 -12.54 13.26 3.94
N GLY A 756 -11.61 14.14 4.34
CA GLY A 756 -11.78 15.59 4.31
C GLY A 756 -12.17 16.11 5.69
N ASP A 757 -12.40 17.42 5.79
CA ASP A 757 -12.79 18.06 7.04
C ASP A 757 -14.25 17.74 7.38
N TYR A 758 -14.45 17.09 8.53
CA TYR A 758 -15.76 16.79 9.07
C TYR A 758 -15.79 16.89 10.59
N MET A 759 -16.99 17.13 11.14
CA MET A 759 -17.25 17.12 12.58
C MET A 759 -18.02 15.86 12.94
N ASP A 760 -17.55 15.14 13.94
CA ASP A 760 -18.27 14.02 14.54
C ASP A 760 -19.45 14.57 15.34
N LEU A 761 -20.65 14.08 15.03
CA LEU A 761 -21.92 14.53 15.57
C LEU A 761 -22.54 13.42 16.41
N ARG A 762 -22.89 13.76 17.64
CA ARG A 762 -23.79 12.94 18.46
C ARG A 762 -25.03 13.72 18.85
N PHE A 763 -26.20 13.21 18.48
CA PHE A 763 -27.48 13.81 18.85
C PHE A 763 -27.89 13.42 20.26
N ALA A 764 -28.46 14.35 21.03
CA ALA A 764 -29.04 14.06 22.34
C ALA A 764 -30.14 13.00 22.27
N ALA A 765 -30.92 13.02 21.19
CA ALA A 765 -31.92 12.00 20.89
C ALA A 765 -31.34 10.57 20.81
N ALA A 766 -30.09 10.41 20.36
CA ALA A 766 -29.45 9.09 20.29
C ALA A 766 -29.11 8.53 21.67
N GLN A 767 -28.74 9.39 22.63
CA GLN A 767 -28.51 8.97 24.02
C GLN A 767 -29.82 8.55 24.69
N ALA A 768 -30.91 9.26 24.42
CA ALA A 768 -32.24 8.94 24.95
C ALA A 768 -32.76 7.58 24.46
N VAL A 769 -32.46 7.19 23.21
CA VAL A 769 -32.85 5.88 22.67
C VAL A 769 -32.22 4.74 23.47
N GLY A 770 -30.94 4.88 23.87
CA GLY A 770 -30.27 3.87 24.70
C GLY A 770 -30.98 3.63 26.03
N ALA A 771 -31.49 4.69 26.67
CA ALA A 771 -32.26 4.57 27.91
C ALA A 771 -33.69 4.02 27.70
N MET A 772 -34.31 4.32 26.56
CA MET A 772 -35.67 3.85 26.20
C MET A 772 -35.68 2.39 25.69
N GLN A 773 -34.52 1.84 25.33
CA GLN A 773 -34.40 0.48 24.82
C GLN A 773 -34.51 -0.61 25.89
N ASP A 774 -34.18 -0.29 27.14
CA ASP A 774 -34.31 -1.21 28.28
C ASP A 774 -35.78 -1.62 28.53
N GLU A 775 -36.75 -0.91 27.94
CA GLU A 775 -38.19 -1.19 28.02
C GLU A 775 -38.72 -2.10 26.88
N LEU A 776 -37.87 -2.51 25.92
CA LEU A 776 -38.26 -3.43 24.84
C LEU A 776 -38.07 -4.90 25.29
N PRO A 777 -39.02 -5.82 25.00
CA PRO A 777 -38.89 -7.21 25.40
C PRO A 777 -37.66 -7.86 24.75
N ALA A 778 -36.77 -8.41 25.58
CA ALA A 778 -35.60 -9.15 25.14
C ALA A 778 -36.03 -10.35 24.29
N GLY A 779 -35.83 -10.27 22.97
CA GLY A 779 -36.08 -11.37 22.05
C GLY A 779 -35.14 -12.55 22.33
N SER A 780 -35.69 -13.67 22.77
CA SER A 780 -34.99 -14.92 23.01
C SER A 780 -34.65 -15.64 21.70
N GLY A 781 -33.38 -15.60 21.28
CA GLY A 781 -32.91 -16.35 20.10
C GLY A 781 -31.38 -16.44 20.01
N ILE A 782 -30.89 -17.63 19.67
CA ILE A 782 -29.46 -18.05 19.66
C ILE A 782 -28.63 -17.38 18.53
N LEU A 783 -29.24 -16.46 17.78
CA LEU A 783 -28.61 -15.65 16.74
C LEU A 783 -28.98 -14.18 16.99
N HIS A 784 -28.25 -13.49 17.87
CA HIS A 784 -28.35 -12.04 18.02
C HIS A 784 -27.77 -11.33 16.80
N ALA A 785 -28.49 -11.36 15.68
CA ALA A 785 -28.38 -10.31 14.68
C ALA A 785 -28.99 -9.04 15.30
N PRO A 786 -28.24 -7.93 15.44
CA PRO A 786 -28.81 -6.69 15.96
C PRO A 786 -30.01 -6.30 15.07
N LEU A 787 -31.16 -5.96 15.66
CA LEU A 787 -32.25 -5.32 14.92
C LEU A 787 -31.67 -4.08 14.22
N ILE A 788 -31.54 -4.14 12.89
CA ILE A 788 -30.66 -3.23 12.13
C ILE A 788 -31.28 -1.83 12.03
N ASP A 789 -32.61 -1.73 12.00
CA ASP A 789 -33.39 -0.51 11.84
C ASP A 789 -34.58 -0.48 12.81
N ALA A 790 -34.75 0.61 13.56
CA ALA A 790 -35.94 0.88 14.37
C ALA A 790 -36.31 2.37 14.24
N TYR A 791 -37.49 2.76 14.73
CA TYR A 791 -38.03 4.09 14.55
C TYR A 791 -38.14 4.82 15.89
N LEU A 792 -37.69 6.07 15.91
CA LEU A 792 -37.80 7.00 17.03
C LEU A 792 -38.92 7.98 16.74
N VAL A 793 -39.92 8.04 17.60
CA VAL A 793 -40.97 9.05 17.53
C VAL A 793 -40.53 10.30 18.27
N LEU A 794 -40.62 11.42 17.58
CA LEU A 794 -40.19 12.73 18.03
C LEU A 794 -41.39 13.68 18.09
N GLN A 795 -41.47 14.50 19.14
CA GLN A 795 -42.46 15.56 19.24
C GLN A 795 -41.75 16.93 19.23
N PRO A 796 -42.01 17.79 18.23
CA PRO A 796 -41.51 19.16 18.20
C PRO A 796 -42.06 20.01 19.35
N ASP A 797 -41.19 20.78 20.01
CA ASP A 797 -41.59 21.82 20.97
C ASP A 797 -42.00 23.14 20.28
N ASP A 798 -42.40 24.15 21.07
CA ASP A 798 -42.83 25.47 20.55
C ASP A 798 -41.72 26.22 19.78
N ARG A 799 -40.45 25.82 19.95
CA ARG A 799 -39.28 26.35 19.20
C ARG A 799 -38.95 25.50 17.96
N GLY A 800 -39.69 24.42 17.72
CA GLY A 800 -39.47 23.46 16.63
C GLY A 800 -38.31 22.49 16.88
N VAL A 801 -37.82 22.37 18.12
CA VAL A 801 -36.82 21.38 18.53
C VAL A 801 -37.53 20.11 18.95
N ALA A 802 -37.21 18.99 18.30
CA ALA A 802 -37.93 17.74 18.49
C ALA A 802 -37.30 16.91 19.61
N ARG A 803 -38.14 16.49 20.56
CA ARG A 803 -37.74 15.65 21.71
C ARG A 803 -38.17 14.19 21.50
N PRO A 804 -37.34 13.21 21.90
CA PRO A 804 -37.69 11.80 21.81
C PRO A 804 -38.81 11.44 22.78
N VAL A 805 -39.82 10.74 22.28
CA VAL A 805 -41.00 10.30 23.06
C VAL A 805 -40.98 8.79 23.28
N ARG A 806 -40.83 8.00 22.21
CA ARG A 806 -40.85 6.53 22.26
C ARG A 806 -40.09 5.90 21.09
N VAL A 807 -39.72 4.62 21.25
CA VAL A 807 -39.14 3.77 20.20
C VAL A 807 -40.20 2.78 19.71
N GLN A 808 -40.27 2.54 18.39
CA GLN A 808 -41.19 1.58 17.78
C GLN A 808 -40.56 0.80 16.62
N PRO A 809 -41.01 -0.45 16.35
CA PRO A 809 -40.43 -1.30 15.31
C PRO A 809 -40.90 -0.95 13.90
N ALA A 810 -42.00 -0.20 13.74
CA ALA A 810 -42.59 0.18 12.45
C ALA A 810 -42.88 1.68 12.41
N PRO A 811 -42.97 2.32 11.22
CA PRO A 811 -43.19 3.77 11.12
C PRO A 811 -44.58 4.22 11.57
N GLN A 812 -45.56 3.31 11.64
CA GLN A 812 -46.90 3.56 12.18
C GLN A 812 -47.15 2.68 13.40
N PRO A 813 -48.00 3.12 14.36
CA PRO A 813 -48.78 4.36 14.38
C PRO A 813 -48.03 5.57 14.96
N HIS A 814 -48.35 6.78 14.49
CA HIS A 814 -47.94 8.05 15.08
C HIS A 814 -49.01 9.11 14.83
N ASP A 815 -49.11 10.10 15.72
CA ASP A 815 -50.08 11.20 15.59
C ASP A 815 -49.64 12.22 14.53
N ALA A 816 -50.59 12.99 13.98
CA ALA A 816 -50.29 14.02 12.97
C ALA A 816 -49.32 15.14 13.44
N LYS A 817 -49.07 15.25 14.75
CA LYS A 817 -48.11 16.19 15.34
C LYS A 817 -46.75 15.55 15.66
N GLU A 818 -46.65 14.23 15.56
CA GLU A 818 -45.44 13.46 15.83
C GLU A 818 -44.67 13.24 14.53
N VAL A 819 -43.35 13.20 14.61
CA VAL A 819 -42.46 12.88 13.49
C VAL A 819 -41.73 11.60 13.79
N VAL A 820 -41.67 10.70 12.83
CA VAL A 820 -40.99 9.42 12.98
C VAL A 820 -39.64 9.49 12.28
N LEU A 821 -38.58 9.04 12.96
CA LEU A 821 -37.22 9.07 12.45
C LEU A 821 -36.58 7.68 12.58
N ARG A 822 -36.15 7.11 11.46
CA ARG A 822 -35.42 5.85 11.46
C ARG A 822 -34.02 6.05 12.05
N TYR A 823 -33.66 5.20 12.99
CA TYR A 823 -32.32 5.11 13.55
C TYR A 823 -31.73 3.72 13.34
N ARG A 824 -30.40 3.65 13.34
CA ARG A 824 -29.63 2.42 13.14
C ARG A 824 -28.82 2.11 14.39
N LEU A 825 -28.86 0.86 14.86
CA LEU A 825 -28.02 0.41 15.98
C LEU A 825 -26.66 -0.07 15.45
N ARG A 826 -25.57 0.46 16.01
CA ARG A 826 -24.19 0.10 15.67
C ARG A 826 -23.41 -0.19 16.95
N ALA A 827 -22.22 -0.78 16.81
CA ALA A 827 -21.37 -1.13 17.94
C ALA A 827 -20.97 0.08 18.81
N GLU A 828 -20.98 1.30 18.26
CA GLU A 828 -20.66 2.54 18.99
C GLU A 828 -21.90 3.30 19.50
N GLY A 829 -23.10 2.72 19.32
CA GLY A 829 -24.37 3.27 19.81
C GLY A 829 -25.41 3.49 18.71
N VAL A 830 -26.39 4.34 19.01
CA VAL A 830 -27.51 4.68 18.12
C VAL A 830 -27.08 5.76 17.13
N ARG A 831 -27.21 5.49 15.83
CA ARG A 831 -26.95 6.44 14.75
C ARG A 831 -28.27 6.99 14.21
N ILE A 832 -28.46 8.30 14.33
CA ILE A 832 -29.63 9.01 13.81
C ILE A 832 -29.21 9.78 12.57
N VAL A 833 -29.68 9.34 11.39
CA VAL A 833 -29.39 9.94 10.06
C VAL A 833 -27.92 9.98 9.67
N THR A 834 -27.09 10.70 10.42
CA THR A 834 -25.63 10.77 10.27
C THR A 834 -24.95 11.06 11.61
N ASN A 835 -23.70 10.62 11.75
CA ASN A 835 -22.80 11.02 12.83
C ASN A 835 -21.67 11.92 12.32
N ALA A 836 -21.71 12.35 11.07
CA ALA A 836 -20.69 13.21 10.49
C ALA A 836 -21.33 14.34 9.69
N TYR A 837 -20.74 15.52 9.78
CA TYR A 837 -21.05 16.66 8.92
C TYR A 837 -19.78 17.12 8.21
N PHE A 838 -19.76 16.96 6.88
CA PHE A 838 -18.64 17.34 6.04
C PHE A 838 -18.72 18.81 5.65
N PHE A 839 -17.65 19.56 5.85
CA PHE A 839 -17.57 20.98 5.50
C PHE A 839 -16.31 21.29 4.68
N PRO A 840 -16.20 22.48 4.09
CA PRO A 840 -15.00 22.89 3.39
C PRO A 840 -13.76 22.86 4.27
N GLU A 841 -12.65 22.43 3.69
CA GLU A 841 -11.34 22.40 4.37
C GLU A 841 -11.03 23.76 5.04
N GLY A 842 -10.65 23.73 6.33
CA GLY A 842 -10.33 24.90 7.14
C GLY A 842 -11.50 25.53 7.91
N GLN A 843 -12.74 25.03 7.80
CA GLN A 843 -13.93 25.60 8.45
C GLN A 843 -14.27 24.97 9.82
N GLY A 844 -13.38 24.16 10.41
CA GLY A 844 -13.66 23.43 11.65
C GLY A 844 -14.06 24.32 12.83
N GLU A 845 -13.37 25.44 13.03
CA GLU A 845 -13.68 26.38 14.12
C GLU A 845 -15.05 27.06 13.94
N HIS A 846 -15.43 27.35 12.70
CA HIS A 846 -16.71 27.97 12.39
C HIS A 846 -17.89 27.06 12.77
N TYR A 847 -17.78 25.76 12.49
CA TYR A 847 -18.82 24.78 12.81
C TYR A 847 -18.78 24.26 14.25
N ALA A 848 -17.70 24.51 15.01
CA ALA A 848 -17.58 24.08 16.41
C ALA A 848 -18.72 24.63 17.31
N GLY A 849 -19.26 25.81 16.98
CA GLY A 849 -20.37 26.44 17.71
C GLY A 849 -21.76 25.80 17.51
N ALA A 850 -21.90 24.79 16.64
CA ALA A 850 -23.20 24.24 16.20
C ALA A 850 -24.03 23.52 17.28
N ARG A 851 -25.04 24.14 17.90
CA ARG A 851 -25.89 23.48 18.92
C ARG A 851 -26.94 22.50 18.39
N TYR A 852 -27.47 22.73 17.21
CA TYR A 852 -28.56 21.92 16.68
C TYR A 852 -28.26 21.47 15.25
N GLY A 853 -28.80 20.31 14.86
CA GLY A 853 -28.84 19.86 13.48
C GLY A 853 -30.25 20.00 12.91
N GLU A 854 -30.39 20.64 11.74
CA GLU A 854 -31.65 20.73 11.00
C GLU A 854 -31.73 19.58 9.98
N LEU A 855 -32.74 18.73 10.14
CA LEU A 855 -33.00 17.54 9.36
C LEU A 855 -34.26 17.71 8.50
N ARG A 856 -34.29 17.03 7.36
CA ARG A 856 -35.49 16.82 6.53
C ARG A 856 -35.88 15.35 6.59
N VAL A 857 -37.11 15.05 6.98
CA VAL A 857 -37.59 13.68 7.21
C VAL A 857 -38.83 13.43 6.35
N ASP A 858 -38.88 12.29 5.67
CA ASP A 858 -40.08 11.84 4.95
C ASP A 858 -40.99 10.97 5.82
N ASP A 859 -42.16 10.62 5.28
CA ASP A 859 -43.15 9.77 5.96
C ASP A 859 -42.64 8.35 6.25
N SER A 860 -41.54 7.92 5.58
CA SER A 860 -40.88 6.64 5.86
C SER A 860 -39.90 6.72 7.04
N GLY A 861 -39.72 7.92 7.61
CA GLY A 861 -38.74 8.20 8.65
C GLY A 861 -37.30 8.27 8.14
N THR A 862 -37.08 8.34 6.84
CA THR A 862 -35.73 8.58 6.28
C THR A 862 -35.41 10.05 6.41
N GLY A 863 -34.39 10.36 7.22
CA GLY A 863 -33.93 11.72 7.44
C GLY A 863 -32.66 12.08 6.66
N LEU A 864 -32.45 13.37 6.44
CA LEU A 864 -31.24 13.94 5.84
C LEU A 864 -30.83 15.23 6.56
N LEU A 865 -29.55 15.34 6.94
CA LEU A 865 -29.01 16.51 7.62
C LEU A 865 -28.73 17.64 6.62
N VAL A 866 -29.44 18.75 6.77
CA VAL A 866 -29.36 19.88 5.84
C VAL A 866 -28.27 20.86 6.25
N ARG A 867 -28.26 21.26 7.52
CA ARG A 867 -27.36 22.27 8.05
C ARG A 867 -27.22 22.19 9.57
N LEU A 868 -26.18 22.83 10.07
CA LEU A 868 -25.94 23.04 11.48
C LEU A 868 -26.42 24.42 11.91
N LEU A 869 -26.95 24.52 13.13
CA LEU A 869 -27.50 25.76 13.69
C LEU A 869 -26.77 26.13 14.99
N GLY A 870 -26.58 27.42 15.23
CA GLY A 870 -26.04 27.97 16.48
C GLY A 870 -27.05 27.96 17.64
N GLU A 871 -26.66 28.54 18.78
CA GLU A 871 -27.55 28.71 19.96
C GLU A 871 -28.80 29.55 19.64
N ASP A 872 -28.69 30.47 18.69
CA ASP A 872 -29.78 31.34 18.24
C ASP A 872 -30.67 30.71 17.15
N LEU A 873 -30.51 29.40 16.89
CA LEU A 873 -31.19 28.65 15.82
C LEU A 873 -30.94 29.20 14.41
N LYS A 874 -29.91 30.04 14.22
CA LYS A 874 -29.50 30.49 12.90
C LYS A 874 -28.51 29.51 12.26
N PRO A 875 -28.54 29.37 10.93
CA PRO A 875 -27.58 28.56 10.22
C PRO A 875 -26.15 29.09 10.41
N LEU A 876 -25.21 28.15 10.61
CA LEU A 876 -23.78 28.38 10.54
C LEU A 876 -23.31 28.26 9.09
#